data_AF-A0A509LLY9-F1
#
_entry.id   AF-A0A509LLY9-F1
#
_cell.length_a   1.000
_cell.length_b   1.000
_cell.length_c   1.000
_cell.angle_alpha   90.00
_cell.angle_beta   90.00
_cell.angle_gamma   90.00
#
_symmetry.space_group_name_H-M   'P 1'
#
loop_
_entity.id
_entity.type
_entity.pdbx_description
1 polymer ?
#
loop_
_entity_poly.entity_id
_entity_poly.type
_entity_poly.pdbx_seq_one_letter_code
_entity_poly.pdbx_strand_id
1 'polypeptide(L)'
;MRKFIIIPTFVFLFLVTFLASAQQTTAEVGPESLRHCQDMAFSVEEDFVTHGPEPPDGNPVISDGDLLGSNCRVCARNADLLHTFFDVEQDLGLDAVHVINAIPEIYQVAFSTELSSPHAGQFTAGDLLITNVGIIPNVALLAAFNAVQGDLGLDAVQFVGDSVDINRFLAAAKTAGRQYWVDNPGLLAEMLTFYGIDILFSTEGTGPNPGSPLFLDGDFLSARFGVIVHSNGSLLPASVPAGIPARGVDFGLDAGNIVRDGEGLMSSFSTELLYQGDPNFTDGDVLTLGNGVVFANKDLINCFEPKADFLGLDAFFSTVGQGEMESIIAELKEMAKESVPDSERIDQSKKSLLLNPDSPKGPLLQLEACRTFAFSTEEDFLTRGPVPPDGNPIISDGDLLGRYCVICARNHELLSIFDVSADLGLDAVDVIGVETGLVVFSTELDSPNAGQFTAGDLLATNGTIIPNTALLKMFNINYDIGLDALFFVGELERIAGFLNEAREFSRDFWLRNPDVLVDMLRQWQVDIWFSTEGTSLMLTVPSFLDGDLLSVASGVIATPNSILLPNSVPAGIPHRGVDFGLDAVAGHRDGLEGLINFSTELLFNGEPGFSDGDVLKQGNGVVGVNKDLILCFEPAANFLGLDALSGGWIPPCDGDFNHDGDVDGSDLAVFKDDFGRTDCGVPTTCPGDFDDDGDVAESELVRFAANFGRTDCT
;
A
#
# COMPACT_ATOMS: atom_id res chain seq x y z
N MET A 1 -84.30 -10.86 21.65
CA MET A 1 -84.49 -9.40 21.53
C MET A 1 -83.14 -8.76 21.27
N ARG A 2 -83.10 -7.78 20.36
CA ARG A 2 -81.96 -7.02 19.81
C ARG A 2 -81.12 -7.69 18.71
N LYS A 3 -81.36 -7.16 17.50
CA LYS A 3 -80.64 -7.32 16.24
C LYS A 3 -79.33 -6.53 16.28
N PHE A 4 -78.28 -7.00 15.62
CA PHE A 4 -77.35 -6.13 14.89
C PHE A 4 -76.88 -6.81 13.61
N ILE A 5 -76.83 -5.99 12.57
CA ILE A 5 -76.56 -6.27 11.16
C ILE A 5 -75.05 -6.11 10.95
N ILE A 6 -74.41 -7.06 10.25
CA ILE A 6 -73.04 -6.90 9.73
C ILE A 6 -73.10 -7.07 8.21
N ILE A 7 -72.69 -6.02 7.50
CA ILE A 7 -72.45 -5.96 6.06
C ILE A 7 -70.94 -6.18 5.87
N PRO A 8 -70.47 -7.06 4.96
CA PRO A 8 -69.07 -7.06 4.57
C PRO A 8 -68.86 -6.15 3.36
N THR A 9 -67.98 -5.17 3.52
CA THR A 9 -67.50 -4.29 2.45
C THR A 9 -66.38 -5.02 1.69
N PHE A 10 -66.64 -5.33 0.42
CA PHE A 10 -65.61 -5.74 -0.55
C PHE A 10 -64.80 -4.50 -0.95
N VAL A 11 -63.50 -4.49 -0.68
CA VAL A 11 -62.55 -3.54 -1.26
C VAL A 11 -61.67 -4.32 -2.23
N PHE A 12 -61.89 -4.09 -3.52
CA PHE A 12 -61.05 -4.56 -4.62
C PHE A 12 -59.85 -3.61 -4.72
N LEU A 13 -58.66 -4.07 -4.35
CA LEU A 13 -57.41 -3.36 -4.58
C LEU A 13 -56.76 -3.95 -5.83
N PHE A 14 -56.80 -3.21 -6.94
CA PHE A 14 -56.04 -3.50 -8.15
C PHE A 14 -54.57 -3.18 -7.88
N LEU A 15 -53.74 -4.20 -7.64
CA LEU A 15 -52.29 -4.07 -7.61
C LEU A 15 -51.78 -4.27 -9.04
N VAL A 16 -51.40 -3.18 -9.71
CA VAL A 16 -50.69 -3.21 -10.98
C VAL A 16 -49.21 -3.40 -10.66
N THR A 17 -48.72 -4.63 -10.78
CA THR A 17 -47.29 -4.95 -10.75
C THR A 17 -46.64 -4.51 -12.05
N PHE A 18 -45.91 -3.38 -12.00
CA PHE A 18 -44.87 -3.07 -12.98
C PHE A 18 -43.65 -3.94 -12.67
N LEU A 19 -43.47 -5.01 -13.44
CA LEU A 19 -42.20 -5.72 -13.55
C LEU A 19 -41.29 -4.86 -14.45
N ALA A 20 -40.53 -3.96 -13.85
CA ALA A 20 -39.36 -3.40 -14.51
C ALA A 20 -38.25 -4.46 -14.43
N SER A 21 -37.97 -5.13 -15.53
CA SER A 21 -36.73 -5.89 -15.70
C SER A 21 -35.59 -4.88 -15.66
N ALA A 22 -34.86 -4.81 -14.55
CA ALA A 22 -33.52 -4.26 -14.56
C ALA A 22 -32.71 -5.14 -15.52
N GLN A 23 -32.49 -4.66 -16.74
CA GLN A 23 -31.47 -5.25 -17.59
C GLN A 23 -30.14 -4.94 -16.88
N GLN A 24 -29.47 -5.96 -16.37
CA GLN A 24 -28.02 -5.88 -16.15
C GLN A 24 -27.43 -5.53 -17.51
N THR A 25 -27.09 -4.27 -17.70
CA THR A 25 -26.18 -3.86 -18.75
C THR A 25 -24.84 -4.46 -18.34
N THR A 26 -24.47 -5.59 -18.94
CA THR A 26 -23.10 -6.09 -18.89
C THR A 26 -22.26 -5.02 -19.56
N ALA A 27 -21.61 -4.24 -18.72
CA ALA A 27 -20.91 -3.03 -19.06
C ALA A 27 -19.52 -3.44 -19.57
N GLU A 28 -19.48 -4.18 -20.68
CA GLU A 28 -18.22 -4.58 -21.32
C GLU A 28 -17.69 -3.42 -22.16
N VAL A 29 -16.42 -3.08 -22.00
CA VAL A 29 -15.74 -2.14 -22.89
C VAL A 29 -15.44 -2.90 -24.18
N GLY A 30 -16.25 -2.64 -25.22
CA GLY A 30 -16.20 -3.43 -26.45
C GLY A 30 -14.82 -3.42 -27.14
N PRO A 31 -14.49 -4.42 -27.99
CA PRO A 31 -13.16 -4.58 -28.61
C PRO A 31 -12.62 -3.39 -29.42
N GLU A 32 -13.50 -2.46 -29.79
CA GLU A 32 -13.15 -1.23 -30.51
C GLU A 32 -12.47 -0.19 -29.60
N SER A 33 -12.76 -0.19 -28.30
CA SER A 33 -12.20 0.76 -27.32
C SER A 33 -10.70 0.59 -27.15
N LEU A 34 -10.19 -0.62 -27.36
CA LEU A 34 -8.78 -0.95 -27.26
C LEU A 34 -7.91 -0.25 -28.31
N ARG A 35 -8.49 0.27 -29.40
CA ARG A 35 -7.79 1.15 -30.34
C ARG A 35 -7.28 2.43 -29.67
N HIS A 36 -7.88 2.84 -28.55
CA HIS A 36 -7.43 3.99 -27.78
C HIS A 36 -6.11 3.75 -27.05
N CYS A 37 -5.70 2.49 -26.90
CA CYS A 37 -4.45 2.08 -26.27
C CYS A 37 -3.37 1.63 -27.27
N GLN A 38 -3.59 1.85 -28.57
CA GLN A 38 -2.64 1.41 -29.61
C GLN A 38 -1.30 2.16 -29.54
N ASP A 39 -1.35 3.44 -29.15
CA ASP A 39 -0.20 4.34 -29.18
C ASP A 39 0.47 4.40 -27.80
N MET A 40 -0.36 4.40 -26.74
CA MET A 40 0.06 4.33 -25.34
C MET A 40 -1.03 3.64 -24.53
N ALA A 41 -0.63 2.74 -23.64
CA ALA A 41 -1.51 2.04 -22.71
C ALA A 41 -0.84 2.00 -21.34
N PHE A 42 -1.61 2.13 -20.26
CA PHE A 42 -1.08 2.01 -18.91
C PHE A 42 -2.14 1.49 -17.93
N SER A 43 -1.71 0.94 -16.80
CA SER A 43 -2.52 0.68 -15.61
C SER A 43 -2.01 1.57 -14.48
N VAL A 44 -2.81 1.73 -13.43
CA VAL A 44 -2.44 2.41 -12.19
C VAL A 44 -2.36 1.36 -11.08
N GLU A 45 -1.73 1.69 -9.96
CA GLU A 45 -1.60 0.77 -8.81
C GLU A 45 -2.84 0.83 -7.92
N GLU A 46 -3.59 1.92 -8.04
CA GLU A 46 -4.67 2.25 -7.12
C GLU A 46 -6.02 2.41 -7.83
N ASP A 47 -7.03 1.80 -7.23
CA ASP A 47 -8.44 2.01 -7.59
C ASP A 47 -8.82 3.48 -7.42
N PHE A 48 -9.49 4.05 -8.44
CA PHE A 48 -9.98 5.42 -8.33
C PHE A 48 -11.30 5.68 -9.04
N VAL A 49 -11.95 6.77 -8.63
CA VAL A 49 -13.19 7.23 -9.27
C VAL A 49 -12.86 8.34 -10.26
N THR A 50 -13.11 8.12 -11.55
CA THR A 50 -12.97 9.15 -12.57
C THR A 50 -14.11 10.18 -12.48
N HIS A 51 -13.76 11.47 -12.54
CA HIS A 51 -14.73 12.57 -12.62
C HIS A 51 -14.94 13.13 -14.03
N GLY A 52 -14.18 12.63 -15.01
CA GLY A 52 -14.43 12.85 -16.42
C GLY A 52 -13.39 12.14 -17.28
N PRO A 53 -13.64 11.88 -18.57
CA PRO A 53 -14.94 11.59 -19.17
C PRO A 53 -15.52 10.26 -18.63
N GLU A 54 -16.86 10.17 -18.56
CA GLU A 54 -17.54 8.92 -18.17
C GLU A 54 -17.06 7.74 -19.04
N PRO A 55 -16.60 6.63 -18.42
CA PRO A 55 -16.16 5.46 -19.16
C PRO A 55 -17.26 4.91 -20.07
N PRO A 56 -16.92 4.25 -21.20
CA PRO A 56 -17.88 3.80 -22.21
C PRO A 56 -18.99 2.89 -21.67
N ASP A 57 -18.71 2.21 -20.56
CA ASP A 57 -19.56 1.25 -19.88
C ASP A 57 -20.43 1.90 -18.78
N GLY A 58 -20.18 3.18 -18.44
CA GLY A 58 -20.87 3.94 -17.42
C GLY A 58 -20.44 3.66 -15.97
N ASN A 59 -19.40 2.84 -15.76
CA ASN A 59 -18.83 2.61 -14.43
C ASN A 59 -17.75 3.66 -14.15
N PRO A 60 -17.92 4.58 -13.18
CA PRO A 60 -16.93 5.60 -12.89
C PRO A 60 -15.75 5.09 -12.07
N VAL A 61 -15.79 3.87 -11.54
CA VAL A 61 -14.63 3.26 -10.88
C VAL A 61 -13.70 2.75 -11.98
N ILE A 62 -12.43 3.09 -11.88
CA ILE A 62 -11.31 2.57 -12.64
C ILE A 62 -10.49 1.76 -11.64
N SER A 63 -10.29 0.47 -11.92
CA SER A 63 -9.45 -0.36 -11.04
C SER A 63 -7.98 -0.31 -11.45
N ASP A 64 -7.12 -0.66 -10.52
CA ASP A 64 -5.69 -1.01 -10.70
C ASP A 64 -5.40 -1.89 -11.95
N GLY A 65 -6.28 -2.82 -12.30
CA GLY A 65 -6.18 -3.70 -13.47
C GLY A 65 -6.83 -3.17 -14.76
N ASP A 66 -7.35 -1.95 -14.77
CA ASP A 66 -7.98 -1.39 -15.98
C ASP A 66 -6.94 -0.80 -16.95
N LEU A 67 -7.02 -1.20 -18.22
CA LEU A 67 -6.11 -0.67 -19.23
C LEU A 67 -6.58 0.71 -19.73
N LEU A 68 -5.79 1.74 -19.47
CA LEU A 68 -6.05 3.15 -19.76
C LEU A 68 -5.24 3.66 -20.96
N GLY A 69 -5.87 4.52 -21.76
CA GLY A 69 -5.22 5.23 -22.86
C GLY A 69 -4.96 6.70 -22.52
N SER A 70 -3.92 7.27 -23.11
CA SER A 70 -3.52 8.68 -22.93
C SER A 70 -4.55 9.73 -23.40
N ASN A 71 -5.64 9.27 -24.01
CA ASN A 71 -6.78 10.09 -24.44
C ASN A 71 -7.97 10.00 -23.48
N CYS A 72 -7.74 9.63 -22.23
CA CYS A 72 -8.74 9.56 -21.15
C CYS A 72 -9.82 8.53 -21.48
N ARG A 73 -9.41 7.36 -21.95
CA ARG A 73 -10.29 6.25 -22.28
C ARG A 73 -9.86 5.02 -21.53
N VAL A 74 -10.82 4.40 -20.86
CA VAL A 74 -10.72 3.00 -20.46
C VAL A 74 -10.80 2.17 -21.74
N CYS A 75 -9.70 1.51 -22.07
CA CYS A 75 -9.55 0.69 -23.28
C CYS A 75 -10.13 -0.69 -23.08
N ALA A 76 -9.86 -1.30 -21.93
CA ALA A 76 -10.44 -2.56 -21.45
C ALA A 76 -10.52 -2.49 -19.94
N ARG A 77 -11.54 -3.13 -19.36
CA ARG A 77 -11.52 -3.43 -17.94
C ARG A 77 -10.60 -4.60 -17.63
N ASN A 78 -10.13 -4.73 -16.40
CA ASN A 78 -9.43 -5.96 -16.00
C ASN A 78 -10.30 -7.19 -16.28
N ALA A 79 -11.57 -7.09 -15.87
CA ALA A 79 -12.58 -8.10 -16.16
C ALA A 79 -12.70 -8.40 -17.66
N ASP A 80 -12.57 -7.42 -18.56
CA ASP A 80 -12.64 -7.68 -20.00
C ASP A 80 -11.44 -8.50 -20.49
N LEU A 81 -10.25 -8.27 -19.93
CA LEU A 81 -9.02 -9.02 -20.23
C LEU A 81 -9.02 -10.42 -19.61
N LEU A 82 -9.59 -10.58 -18.42
CA LEU A 82 -9.59 -11.83 -17.67
C LEU A 82 -10.80 -12.71 -17.96
N HIS A 83 -12.02 -12.19 -17.80
CA HIS A 83 -13.25 -12.97 -17.96
C HIS A 83 -13.40 -13.49 -19.39
N THR A 84 -13.13 -12.66 -20.40
CA THR A 84 -13.32 -13.02 -21.81
C THR A 84 -12.44 -14.19 -22.26
N PHE A 85 -11.22 -14.28 -21.73
CA PHE A 85 -10.19 -15.18 -22.24
C PHE A 85 -9.81 -16.29 -21.26
N PHE A 86 -10.02 -16.07 -19.96
CA PHE A 86 -9.56 -16.94 -18.89
C PHE A 86 -10.63 -17.30 -17.86
N ASP A 87 -11.92 -16.92 -18.03
CA ASP A 87 -12.97 -17.36 -17.09
C ASP A 87 -12.69 -16.94 -15.62
N VAL A 88 -12.07 -15.77 -15.42
CA VAL A 88 -11.82 -15.16 -14.11
C VAL A 88 -12.72 -13.95 -13.97
N GLU A 89 -13.48 -13.85 -12.87
CA GLU A 89 -14.42 -12.76 -12.60
C GLU A 89 -13.85 -11.70 -11.65
N GLN A 90 -12.78 -12.04 -10.93
CA GLN A 90 -12.09 -11.17 -9.98
C GLN A 90 -11.19 -10.17 -10.70
N ASP A 91 -11.04 -9.00 -10.09
CA ASP A 91 -9.89 -8.15 -10.31
C ASP A 91 -8.64 -8.85 -9.76
N LEU A 92 -7.58 -8.89 -10.56
CA LEU A 92 -6.29 -9.47 -10.18
C LEU A 92 -5.13 -8.48 -10.39
N GLY A 93 -5.41 -7.19 -10.58
CA GLY A 93 -4.40 -6.20 -10.97
C GLY A 93 -3.86 -6.40 -12.40
N LEU A 94 -3.02 -5.48 -12.88
CA LEU A 94 -2.26 -5.61 -14.13
C LEU A 94 -0.84 -5.07 -13.98
N ASP A 95 0.13 -5.94 -13.75
CA ASP A 95 1.54 -5.54 -13.51
C ASP A 95 2.36 -5.37 -14.81
N ALA A 96 1.88 -5.87 -15.93
CA ALA A 96 2.62 -5.70 -17.17
C ALA A 96 1.69 -5.68 -18.35
N VAL A 97 2.03 -4.86 -19.35
CA VAL A 97 1.25 -4.81 -20.58
C VAL A 97 2.09 -4.55 -21.82
N HIS A 98 1.74 -5.26 -22.90
CA HIS A 98 2.19 -4.97 -24.24
C HIS A 98 1.04 -5.11 -25.24
N VAL A 99 0.64 -3.98 -25.84
CA VAL A 99 -0.33 -3.95 -26.94
C VAL A 99 0.35 -4.33 -28.26
N ILE A 100 0.26 -5.60 -28.65
CA ILE A 100 0.91 -6.15 -29.86
C ILE A 100 0.15 -5.76 -31.13
N ASN A 101 -1.18 -5.79 -31.09
CA ASN A 101 -2.02 -5.45 -32.23
C ASN A 101 -3.38 -4.89 -31.79
N ALA A 102 -3.67 -3.64 -32.17
CA ALA A 102 -4.93 -2.96 -31.85
C ALA A 102 -5.99 -3.02 -32.96
N ILE A 103 -5.78 -3.82 -34.01
CA ILE A 103 -6.76 -3.99 -35.10
C ILE A 103 -7.90 -4.89 -34.59
N PRO A 104 -9.18 -4.46 -34.63
CA PRO A 104 -10.30 -5.18 -33.99
C PRO A 104 -10.52 -6.61 -34.47
N GLU A 105 -10.07 -6.96 -35.67
CA GLU A 105 -10.19 -8.33 -36.18
C GLU A 105 -9.18 -9.32 -35.55
N ILE A 106 -8.07 -8.83 -34.99
CA ILE A 106 -6.94 -9.65 -34.52
C ILE A 106 -6.32 -9.10 -33.24
N TYR A 107 -7.13 -8.46 -32.40
CA TYR A 107 -6.67 -7.79 -31.19
C TYR A 107 -5.83 -8.71 -30.31
N GLN A 108 -4.62 -8.26 -29.95
CA GLN A 108 -3.67 -9.03 -29.15
C GLN A 108 -2.96 -8.11 -28.16
N VAL A 109 -3.16 -8.43 -26.88
CA VAL A 109 -2.40 -7.89 -25.75
C VAL A 109 -1.73 -9.06 -25.07
N ALA A 110 -0.49 -8.84 -24.68
CA ALA A 110 0.18 -9.68 -23.71
C ALA A 110 0.27 -8.91 -22.39
N PHE A 111 -0.06 -9.54 -21.28
CA PHE A 111 -0.11 -8.90 -19.98
C PHE A 111 0.22 -9.86 -18.84
N SER A 112 0.55 -9.34 -17.67
CA SER A 112 0.64 -10.08 -16.41
C SER A 112 -0.43 -9.59 -15.44
N THR A 113 -0.59 -10.30 -14.32
CA THR A 113 -1.46 -9.93 -13.21
C THR A 113 -0.70 -10.11 -11.91
N GLU A 114 -1.02 -9.26 -10.94
CA GLU A 114 -0.48 -9.22 -9.58
C GLU A 114 -0.83 -10.49 -8.82
N LEU A 115 -2.09 -10.91 -8.98
CA LEU A 115 -2.64 -12.04 -8.25
C LEU A 115 -2.75 -13.28 -9.13
N SER A 116 -2.57 -14.43 -8.50
CA SER A 116 -2.78 -15.73 -9.14
C SER A 116 -4.26 -15.97 -9.43
N SER A 117 -4.56 -16.69 -10.53
CA SER A 117 -5.94 -17.13 -10.80
C SER A 117 -6.52 -17.92 -9.62
N PRO A 118 -7.76 -17.62 -9.20
CA PRO A 118 -8.46 -18.42 -8.19
C PRO A 118 -8.77 -19.84 -8.69
N HIS A 119 -8.62 -20.10 -9.98
CA HIS A 119 -8.75 -21.41 -10.58
C HIS A 119 -7.39 -22.13 -10.58
N ALA A 120 -7.18 -22.95 -9.55
CA ALA A 120 -5.95 -23.70 -9.33
C ALA A 120 -5.36 -24.32 -10.61
N GLY A 121 -4.15 -23.87 -10.95
CA GLY A 121 -3.36 -24.37 -12.07
C GLY A 121 -3.62 -23.70 -13.42
N GLN A 122 -4.53 -22.72 -13.48
CA GLN A 122 -4.81 -21.97 -14.70
C GLN A 122 -3.65 -21.05 -15.09
N PHE A 123 -3.27 -20.13 -14.21
CA PHE A 123 -2.06 -19.31 -14.25
C PHE A 123 -1.72 -18.86 -12.82
N THR A 124 -0.51 -18.37 -12.61
CA THR A 124 -0.06 -17.71 -11.36
C THR A 124 0.25 -16.24 -11.64
N ALA A 125 0.58 -15.47 -10.61
CA ALA A 125 1.18 -14.15 -10.80
C ALA A 125 2.42 -14.27 -11.70
N GLY A 126 2.83 -13.19 -12.36
CA GLY A 126 3.99 -13.19 -13.25
C GLY A 126 3.95 -14.16 -14.46
N ASP A 127 2.84 -14.89 -14.69
CA ASP A 127 2.64 -15.65 -15.92
C ASP A 127 2.24 -14.67 -17.03
N LEU A 128 2.92 -14.72 -18.18
CA LEU A 128 2.57 -13.87 -19.32
C LEU A 128 1.33 -14.42 -20.03
N LEU A 129 0.21 -13.74 -19.82
CA LEU A 129 -1.10 -13.98 -20.42
C LEU A 129 -1.21 -13.29 -21.77
N ILE A 130 -1.94 -13.89 -22.71
CA ILE A 130 -2.18 -13.33 -24.03
C ILE A 130 -3.68 -13.42 -24.31
N THR A 131 -4.31 -12.35 -24.80
CA THR A 131 -5.75 -12.33 -25.15
C THR A 131 -6.15 -13.34 -26.23
N ASN A 132 -5.20 -14.06 -26.83
CA ASN A 132 -5.49 -15.22 -27.65
C ASN A 132 -5.61 -16.54 -26.86
N VAL A 133 -5.67 -16.49 -25.52
CA VAL A 133 -5.62 -17.59 -24.53
C VAL A 133 -4.27 -18.32 -24.43
N GLY A 134 -3.21 -17.75 -24.98
CA GLY A 134 -1.85 -18.23 -24.75
C GLY A 134 -1.38 -17.84 -23.35
N ILE A 135 -0.63 -18.74 -22.71
CA ILE A 135 -0.01 -18.51 -21.39
C ILE A 135 1.44 -18.98 -21.49
N ILE A 136 2.38 -18.10 -21.16
CA ILE A 136 3.80 -18.41 -21.04
C ILE A 136 4.16 -18.24 -19.56
N PRO A 137 4.40 -19.34 -18.82
CA PRO A 137 4.56 -19.24 -17.39
C PRO A 137 5.89 -18.58 -17.01
N ASN A 138 5.94 -17.94 -15.85
CA ASN A 138 7.12 -17.24 -15.33
C ASN A 138 8.40 -18.12 -15.40
N VAL A 139 8.27 -19.40 -14.99
CA VAL A 139 9.35 -20.41 -15.07
C VAL A 139 9.95 -20.59 -16.47
N ALA A 140 9.17 -20.37 -17.53
CA ALA A 140 9.66 -20.46 -18.90
C ALA A 140 10.41 -19.19 -19.33
N LEU A 141 9.97 -18.01 -18.87
CA LEU A 141 10.65 -16.72 -19.09
C LEU A 141 12.03 -16.73 -18.42
N LEU A 142 12.09 -17.21 -17.19
CA LEU A 142 13.30 -17.30 -16.37
C LEU A 142 14.24 -18.47 -16.72
N ALA A 143 13.81 -19.38 -17.59
CA ALA A 143 14.54 -20.61 -17.89
C ALA A 143 15.98 -20.37 -18.38
N ALA A 144 16.18 -19.33 -19.20
CA ALA A 144 17.49 -18.99 -19.75
C ALA A 144 18.48 -18.48 -18.68
N PHE A 145 17.98 -18.03 -17.54
CA PHE A 145 18.75 -17.58 -16.38
C PHE A 145 19.06 -18.73 -15.39
N ASN A 146 18.54 -19.94 -15.65
CA ASN A 146 18.54 -21.06 -14.69
C ASN A 146 17.82 -20.73 -13.37
N ALA A 147 16.93 -19.74 -13.38
CA ALA A 147 15.99 -19.46 -12.32
C ALA A 147 14.72 -20.27 -12.62
N VAL A 148 14.47 -21.32 -11.83
CA VAL A 148 13.35 -22.26 -12.06
C VAL A 148 12.46 -22.43 -10.84
N GLN A 149 12.62 -21.58 -9.83
CA GLN A 149 11.87 -21.63 -8.58
C GLN A 149 11.45 -20.22 -8.19
N GLY A 150 10.20 -20.10 -7.77
CA GLY A 150 9.57 -18.83 -7.45
C GLY A 150 8.65 -18.38 -8.56
N ASP A 151 7.54 -17.80 -8.15
CA ASP A 151 6.89 -16.74 -8.88
C ASP A 151 7.63 -15.45 -8.51
N LEU A 152 7.94 -14.58 -9.47
CA LEU A 152 8.67 -13.33 -9.22
C LEU A 152 7.90 -12.11 -9.74
N GLY A 153 6.60 -12.26 -10.03
CA GLY A 153 5.84 -11.19 -10.68
C GLY A 153 6.36 -10.88 -12.09
N LEU A 154 5.75 -9.89 -12.74
CA LEU A 154 6.26 -9.27 -13.97
C LEU A 154 5.76 -7.83 -14.03
N ASP A 155 6.66 -6.87 -13.97
CA ASP A 155 6.29 -5.44 -13.97
C ASP A 155 6.44 -4.81 -15.37
N ALA A 156 7.08 -5.55 -16.26
CA ALA A 156 7.24 -5.10 -17.63
C ALA A 156 7.24 -6.28 -18.57
N VAL A 157 6.62 -6.10 -19.74
CA VAL A 157 6.73 -7.06 -20.83
C VAL A 157 6.76 -6.38 -22.18
N GLN A 158 7.59 -6.90 -23.08
CA GLN A 158 7.63 -6.43 -24.44
C GLN A 158 8.11 -7.50 -25.42
N PHE A 159 7.43 -7.59 -26.56
CA PHE A 159 7.81 -8.45 -27.68
C PHE A 159 8.65 -7.64 -28.66
N VAL A 160 9.84 -8.15 -28.98
CA VAL A 160 10.76 -7.49 -29.92
C VAL A 160 10.92 -8.37 -31.15
N GLY A 161 10.60 -7.84 -32.33
CA GLY A 161 10.76 -8.56 -33.59
C GLY A 161 9.79 -8.12 -34.68
N ASP A 162 9.76 -8.87 -35.78
CA ASP A 162 8.78 -8.64 -36.85
C ASP A 162 7.38 -9.04 -36.37
N SER A 163 6.39 -8.16 -36.59
CA SER A 163 5.01 -8.38 -36.13
C SER A 163 4.39 -9.65 -36.72
N VAL A 164 4.76 -10.07 -37.93
CA VAL A 164 4.27 -11.33 -38.52
C VAL A 164 4.83 -12.52 -37.76
N ASP A 165 6.09 -12.47 -37.37
CA ASP A 165 6.74 -13.56 -36.64
C ASP A 165 6.31 -13.60 -35.16
N ILE A 166 6.06 -12.44 -34.53
CA ILE A 166 5.39 -12.35 -33.21
C ILE A 166 4.02 -13.03 -33.28
N ASN A 167 3.16 -12.67 -34.24
CA ASN A 167 1.85 -13.28 -34.38
C ASN A 167 1.91 -14.80 -34.61
N ARG A 168 2.90 -15.29 -35.38
CA ARG A 168 3.10 -16.73 -35.57
C ARG A 168 3.54 -17.42 -34.29
N PHE A 169 4.43 -16.80 -33.52
CA PHE A 169 4.85 -17.30 -32.22
C PHE A 169 3.67 -17.38 -31.26
N LEU A 170 2.86 -16.33 -31.14
CA LEU A 170 1.71 -16.30 -30.23
C LEU A 170 0.66 -17.37 -30.58
N ALA A 171 0.44 -17.63 -31.88
CA ALA A 171 -0.40 -18.75 -32.32
C ALA A 171 0.18 -20.12 -31.95
N ALA A 172 1.52 -20.27 -32.00
CA ALA A 172 2.20 -21.48 -31.57
C ALA A 172 2.16 -21.64 -30.04
N ALA A 173 2.35 -20.57 -29.28
CA ALA A 173 2.27 -20.56 -27.82
C ALA A 173 0.87 -20.96 -27.32
N LYS A 174 -0.19 -20.40 -27.92
CA LYS A 174 -1.58 -20.84 -27.70
C LYS A 174 -1.76 -22.34 -27.93
N THR A 175 -1.19 -22.87 -29.02
CA THR A 175 -1.33 -24.28 -29.38
C THR A 175 -0.57 -25.21 -28.42
N ALA A 176 0.57 -24.76 -27.91
CA ALA A 176 1.36 -25.48 -26.93
C ALA A 176 0.65 -25.56 -25.56
N GLY A 177 0.08 -24.44 -25.12
CA GLY A 177 -0.58 -24.29 -23.82
C GLY A 177 0.40 -24.23 -22.65
N ARG A 178 -0.07 -23.75 -21.49
CA ARG A 178 0.74 -23.52 -20.29
C ARG A 178 1.59 -24.73 -19.87
N GLN A 179 0.96 -25.91 -19.74
CA GLN A 179 1.63 -27.11 -19.23
C GLN A 179 2.83 -27.52 -20.09
N TYR A 180 2.79 -27.29 -21.41
CA TYR A 180 3.92 -27.60 -22.28
C TYR A 180 5.16 -26.79 -21.89
N TRP A 181 4.98 -25.51 -21.56
CA TRP A 181 6.05 -24.62 -21.15
C TRP A 181 6.54 -24.94 -19.73
N VAL A 182 5.65 -25.27 -18.81
CA VAL A 182 6.02 -25.75 -17.46
C VAL A 182 6.88 -27.02 -17.54
N ASP A 183 6.49 -27.96 -18.39
CA ASP A 183 7.21 -29.22 -18.56
C ASP A 183 8.54 -29.06 -19.33
N ASN A 184 8.66 -28.00 -20.14
CA ASN A 184 9.80 -27.78 -21.04
C ASN A 184 10.25 -26.29 -21.08
N PRO A 185 10.61 -25.69 -19.94
CA PRO A 185 10.80 -24.24 -19.84
C PRO A 185 11.91 -23.72 -20.76
N GLY A 186 13.00 -24.49 -20.93
CA GLY A 186 14.10 -24.12 -21.83
C GLY A 186 13.75 -24.06 -23.33
N LEU A 187 12.61 -24.61 -23.76
CA LEU A 187 12.20 -24.54 -25.16
C LEU A 187 11.71 -23.15 -25.58
N LEU A 188 11.38 -22.26 -24.64
CA LEU A 188 10.96 -20.90 -24.96
C LEU A 188 12.06 -20.15 -25.72
N ALA A 189 13.29 -20.13 -25.19
CA ALA A 189 14.43 -19.47 -25.83
C ALA A 189 14.73 -20.01 -27.25
N GLU A 190 14.58 -21.32 -27.45
CA GLU A 190 14.73 -21.95 -28.78
C GLU A 190 13.63 -21.48 -29.75
N MET A 191 12.39 -21.38 -29.27
CA MET A 191 11.24 -20.91 -30.05
C MET A 191 11.38 -19.43 -30.42
N LEU A 192 11.75 -18.57 -29.47
CA LEU A 192 12.04 -17.15 -29.74
C LEU A 192 13.15 -17.00 -30.78
N THR A 193 14.19 -17.83 -30.69
CA THR A 193 15.26 -17.89 -31.69
C THR A 193 14.77 -18.33 -33.06
N PHE A 194 13.90 -19.35 -33.13
CA PHE A 194 13.34 -19.85 -34.37
C PHE A 194 12.49 -18.81 -35.11
N TYR A 195 11.63 -18.07 -34.39
CA TYR A 195 10.83 -16.99 -34.96
C TYR A 195 11.62 -15.70 -35.17
N GLY A 196 12.85 -15.61 -34.66
CA GLY A 196 13.67 -14.42 -34.78
C GLY A 196 13.17 -13.24 -33.94
N ILE A 197 12.42 -13.52 -32.87
CA ILE A 197 11.85 -12.52 -31.95
C ILE A 197 12.55 -12.62 -30.58
N ASP A 198 12.15 -11.79 -29.63
CA ASP A 198 12.52 -11.86 -28.21
C ASP A 198 11.33 -11.41 -27.34
N ILE A 199 11.35 -11.77 -26.06
CA ILE A 199 10.50 -11.21 -25.01
C ILE A 199 11.44 -10.54 -24.01
N LEU A 200 11.31 -9.23 -23.89
CA LEU A 200 11.95 -8.44 -22.85
C LEU A 200 10.98 -8.32 -21.68
N PHE A 201 11.45 -8.44 -20.45
CA PHE A 201 10.59 -8.38 -19.27
C PHE A 201 11.33 -7.87 -18.04
N SER A 202 10.60 -7.34 -17.05
CA SER A 202 11.05 -7.07 -15.67
C SER A 202 10.36 -8.06 -14.73
N THR A 203 10.81 -8.12 -13.49
CA THR A 203 10.23 -8.91 -12.40
C THR A 203 10.31 -8.11 -11.10
N GLU A 204 9.21 -8.02 -10.37
CA GLU A 204 9.05 -7.52 -9.00
C GLU A 204 10.05 -8.18 -8.03
N GLY A 205 10.34 -9.46 -8.27
CA GLY A 205 11.23 -10.24 -7.43
C GLY A 205 12.71 -10.25 -7.85
N THR A 206 13.61 -10.04 -6.90
CA THR A 206 15.05 -10.29 -7.09
C THR A 206 15.39 -11.79 -7.15
N GLY A 207 15.93 -12.27 -8.27
CA GLY A 207 16.12 -13.71 -8.53
C GLY A 207 17.56 -14.16 -8.86
N PRO A 208 17.89 -15.46 -8.73
CA PRO A 208 17.15 -16.53 -8.05
C PRO A 208 17.53 -16.71 -6.57
N ASN A 209 18.45 -15.91 -6.02
CA ASN A 209 18.85 -15.99 -4.61
C ASN A 209 19.19 -14.58 -4.10
N PRO A 210 18.47 -14.06 -3.08
CA PRO A 210 18.69 -12.72 -2.54
C PRO A 210 20.14 -12.44 -2.08
N GLY A 211 20.86 -13.48 -1.60
CA GLY A 211 22.25 -13.32 -1.14
C GLY A 211 23.29 -13.24 -2.26
N SER A 212 22.92 -13.57 -3.49
CA SER A 212 23.77 -13.51 -4.67
C SER A 212 22.91 -13.48 -5.94
N PRO A 213 22.17 -12.39 -6.16
CA PRO A 213 21.20 -12.32 -7.23
C PRO A 213 21.89 -12.39 -8.58
N LEU A 214 21.23 -13.05 -9.53
CA LEU A 214 21.69 -13.09 -10.92
C LEU A 214 21.21 -11.84 -11.67
N PHE A 215 20.02 -11.38 -11.32
CA PHE A 215 19.39 -10.13 -11.71
C PHE A 215 18.65 -9.58 -10.51
N LEU A 216 18.46 -8.27 -10.50
CA LEU A 216 17.68 -7.56 -9.49
C LEU A 216 16.25 -7.38 -9.98
N ASP A 217 15.40 -7.04 -9.03
CA ASP A 217 14.15 -6.38 -9.34
C ASP A 217 14.43 -5.10 -10.18
N GLY A 218 13.55 -4.84 -11.14
CA GLY A 218 13.69 -3.76 -12.09
C GLY A 218 14.80 -3.90 -13.14
N ASP A 219 15.48 -5.05 -13.23
CA ASP A 219 16.33 -5.38 -14.37
C ASP A 219 15.49 -5.79 -15.58
N PHE A 220 15.72 -5.20 -16.75
CA PHE A 220 15.14 -5.72 -17.99
C PHE A 220 15.93 -6.93 -18.48
N LEU A 221 15.23 -8.05 -18.64
CA LEU A 221 15.76 -9.36 -18.98
C LEU A 221 15.36 -9.76 -20.40
N SER A 222 16.21 -10.53 -21.09
CA SER A 222 15.89 -11.18 -22.36
C SER A 222 15.58 -12.66 -22.17
N ALA A 223 14.34 -13.06 -22.43
CA ALA A 223 13.92 -14.47 -22.36
C ALA A 223 14.63 -15.34 -23.41
N ARG A 224 15.01 -14.76 -24.57
CA ARG A 224 15.74 -15.49 -25.61
C ARG A 224 17.19 -15.75 -25.26
N PHE A 225 17.88 -14.76 -24.71
CA PHE A 225 19.33 -14.80 -24.54
C PHE A 225 19.78 -15.12 -23.12
N GLY A 226 18.91 -14.98 -22.11
CA GLY A 226 19.28 -15.18 -20.71
C GLY A 226 20.29 -14.14 -20.24
N VAL A 227 20.08 -12.88 -20.62
CA VAL A 227 20.96 -11.74 -20.29
C VAL A 227 20.15 -10.57 -19.78
N ILE A 228 20.73 -9.80 -18.86
CA ILE A 228 20.24 -8.48 -18.49
C ILE A 228 20.50 -7.53 -19.66
N VAL A 229 19.43 -7.00 -20.23
CA VAL A 229 19.45 -6.01 -21.31
C VAL A 229 19.74 -4.63 -20.73
N HIS A 230 19.06 -4.27 -19.64
CA HIS A 230 19.33 -3.08 -18.84
C HIS A 230 19.26 -3.46 -17.38
N SER A 231 20.30 -3.16 -16.61
CA SER A 231 20.16 -3.27 -15.15
C SER A 231 19.36 -2.09 -14.60
N ASN A 232 18.67 -2.23 -13.48
CA ASN A 232 18.01 -1.15 -12.73
C ASN A 232 18.97 0.05 -12.57
N GLY A 233 20.21 -0.25 -12.14
CA GLY A 233 21.28 0.74 -12.03
C GLY A 233 21.80 1.36 -13.35
N SER A 234 21.35 0.92 -14.51
CA SER A 234 21.69 1.50 -15.82
C SER A 234 20.55 2.31 -16.43
N LEU A 235 19.31 2.05 -15.99
CA LEU A 235 18.12 2.79 -16.38
C LEU A 235 18.17 4.21 -15.80
N LEU A 236 18.59 4.31 -14.54
CA LEU A 236 18.66 5.55 -13.80
C LEU A 236 20.05 6.22 -13.89
N PRO A 237 20.14 7.56 -13.98
CA PRO A 237 21.40 8.30 -14.10
C PRO A 237 22.34 8.06 -12.93
N ALA A 238 23.64 8.32 -13.12
CA ALA A 238 24.68 8.20 -12.10
C ALA A 238 24.39 8.96 -10.79
N SER A 239 23.56 10.01 -10.84
CA SER A 239 23.16 10.81 -9.67
C SER A 239 22.12 10.11 -8.78
N VAL A 240 21.35 9.18 -9.31
CA VAL A 240 20.37 8.38 -8.56
C VAL A 240 21.10 7.15 -7.98
N PRO A 241 20.90 6.80 -6.70
CA PRO A 241 21.60 5.69 -6.04
C PRO A 241 21.06 4.30 -6.44
N ALA A 242 20.69 4.08 -7.70
CA ALA A 242 19.97 2.87 -8.11
C ALA A 242 20.85 1.64 -8.43
N GLY A 243 20.40 0.47 -8.03
CA GLY A 243 21.05 -0.83 -8.19
C GLY A 243 21.87 -1.25 -6.96
N ILE A 244 21.52 -2.39 -6.39
CA ILE A 244 22.27 -3.05 -5.30
C ILE A 244 23.30 -4.04 -5.88
N PRO A 245 24.52 -4.17 -5.31
CA PRO A 245 25.10 -3.37 -4.24
C PRO A 245 25.83 -2.12 -4.78
N ALA A 246 25.65 -1.79 -6.06
CA ALA A 246 26.53 -0.85 -6.76
C ALA A 246 26.34 0.61 -6.32
N ARG A 247 25.09 1.05 -6.14
CA ARG A 247 24.75 2.45 -5.84
C ARG A 247 23.79 2.65 -4.68
N GLY A 248 23.12 1.61 -4.20
CA GLY A 248 22.60 1.55 -2.84
C GLY A 248 21.13 1.17 -2.66
N VAL A 249 20.28 1.48 -3.62
CA VAL A 249 18.82 1.28 -3.54
C VAL A 249 18.38 0.48 -4.76
N ASP A 250 17.55 -0.54 -4.58
CA ASP A 250 16.80 -1.08 -5.71
C ASP A 250 15.55 -0.23 -5.87
N PHE A 251 15.37 0.37 -7.03
CA PHE A 251 14.21 1.26 -7.26
C PHE A 251 13.00 0.49 -7.80
N GLY A 252 13.14 -0.84 -7.93
CA GLY A 252 12.27 -1.70 -8.71
C GLY A 252 11.95 -1.14 -10.08
N LEU A 253 10.92 -1.70 -10.67
CA LEU A 253 10.17 -1.12 -11.78
C LEU A 253 8.73 -1.58 -11.58
N ASP A 254 7.75 -0.70 -11.64
CA ASP A 254 6.33 -1.14 -11.69
C ASP A 254 5.86 -1.26 -13.14
N ALA A 255 6.53 -0.55 -14.04
CA ALA A 255 6.08 -0.49 -15.43
C ALA A 255 7.24 -0.25 -16.39
N GLY A 256 7.16 -0.84 -17.60
CA GLY A 256 8.28 -0.75 -18.51
C GLY A 256 8.02 -1.09 -19.98
N ASN A 257 8.67 -0.33 -20.86
CA ASN A 257 8.59 -0.49 -22.30
C ASN A 257 9.91 -0.11 -23.01
N ILE A 258 10.40 -0.93 -23.95
CA ILE A 258 11.65 -0.69 -24.69
C ILE A 258 11.40 -0.48 -26.19
N VAL A 259 11.24 0.76 -26.63
CA VAL A 259 11.10 1.05 -28.06
C VAL A 259 12.45 0.91 -28.77
N ARG A 260 12.51 0.09 -29.82
CA ARG A 260 13.62 0.12 -30.79
C ARG A 260 13.39 1.24 -31.79
N ASP A 261 14.06 2.36 -31.63
CA ASP A 261 14.27 3.27 -32.74
C ASP A 261 15.55 2.88 -33.51
N GLY A 262 15.69 3.33 -34.75
CA GLY A 262 16.84 2.97 -35.59
C GLY A 262 18.22 3.38 -35.06
N GLU A 263 18.32 4.05 -33.91
CA GLU A 263 19.55 4.57 -33.30
C GLU A 263 19.84 4.01 -31.89
N GLY A 264 18.90 3.33 -31.22
CA GLY A 264 19.11 2.68 -29.91
C GLY A 264 17.88 1.96 -29.33
N LEU A 265 18.05 1.33 -28.16
CA LEU A 265 16.95 0.90 -27.31
C LEU A 265 16.56 2.10 -26.44
N MET A 266 15.39 2.68 -26.68
CA MET A 266 14.79 3.66 -25.79
C MET A 266 13.93 2.92 -24.79
N SER A 267 14.31 2.94 -23.52
CA SER A 267 13.51 2.39 -22.44
C SER A 267 12.75 3.52 -21.76
N SER A 268 11.42 3.41 -21.74
CA SER A 268 10.53 4.18 -20.88
C SER A 268 10.05 3.28 -19.76
N PHE A 269 10.04 3.77 -18.52
CA PHE A 269 9.77 2.93 -17.36
C PHE A 269 9.25 3.76 -16.18
N SER A 270 8.47 3.16 -15.29
CA SER A 270 8.11 3.68 -13.95
C SER A 270 8.98 2.98 -12.89
N THR A 271 9.03 3.51 -11.67
CA THR A 271 9.76 2.94 -10.54
C THR A 271 8.91 3.08 -9.29
N GLU A 272 8.96 2.06 -8.42
CA GLU A 272 8.09 1.94 -7.23
C GLU A 272 8.46 3.00 -6.19
N LEU A 273 9.71 3.47 -6.24
CA LEU A 273 10.24 4.43 -5.30
C LEU A 273 10.33 5.85 -5.87
N LEU A 274 9.89 6.82 -5.07
CA LEU A 274 10.14 8.23 -5.31
C LEU A 274 11.62 8.60 -5.11
N TYR A 275 12.10 9.58 -5.88
CA TYR A 275 13.45 10.12 -5.74
C TYR A 275 13.48 11.65 -5.80
N GLN A 276 13.84 12.28 -4.68
CA GLN A 276 13.94 13.74 -4.55
C GLN A 276 15.32 14.34 -4.84
N GLY A 277 15.96 13.88 -5.92
CA GLY A 277 17.24 14.41 -6.39
C GLY A 277 17.14 15.13 -7.73
N ASP A 278 18.25 15.10 -8.48
CA ASP A 278 18.28 15.55 -9.88
C ASP A 278 18.58 14.32 -10.76
N PRO A 279 17.61 13.82 -11.54
CA PRO A 279 16.24 14.32 -11.70
C PRO A 279 15.38 13.98 -10.47
N ASN A 280 14.29 14.73 -10.28
CA ASN A 280 13.25 14.42 -9.30
C ASN A 280 12.14 13.66 -10.00
N PHE A 281 11.66 12.57 -9.40
CA PHE A 281 10.53 11.79 -9.88
C PHE A 281 9.79 11.16 -8.70
N THR A 282 8.52 10.86 -8.88
CA THR A 282 7.70 10.06 -7.95
C THR A 282 7.45 8.68 -8.54
N ASP A 283 6.87 7.82 -7.73
CA ASP A 283 6.16 6.66 -8.24
C ASP A 283 5.10 7.09 -9.30
N GLY A 284 4.93 6.23 -10.31
CA GLY A 284 4.10 6.39 -11.48
C GLY A 284 4.63 7.38 -12.54
N ASP A 285 5.77 8.03 -12.30
CA ASP A 285 6.39 8.89 -13.30
C ASP A 285 7.08 8.04 -14.38
N VAL A 286 6.73 8.25 -15.65
CA VAL A 286 7.40 7.56 -16.75
C VAL A 286 8.72 8.25 -17.05
N LEU A 287 9.81 7.58 -16.75
CA LEU A 287 11.19 7.98 -16.95
C LEU A 287 11.71 7.52 -18.32
N THR A 288 12.86 8.05 -18.73
CA THR A 288 13.66 7.51 -19.83
C THR A 288 15.12 7.34 -19.45
N LEU A 289 15.77 6.39 -20.11
CA LEU A 289 17.17 6.06 -19.87
C LEU A 289 18.08 7.30 -19.89
N GLY A 290 18.76 7.56 -18.78
CA GLY A 290 19.85 8.55 -18.69
C GLY A 290 19.47 10.00 -18.38
N ASN A 291 18.18 10.35 -18.32
CA ASN A 291 17.56 11.43 -17.51
C ASN A 291 16.37 12.08 -18.20
N GLY A 292 15.18 11.83 -17.66
CA GLY A 292 14.02 12.71 -17.81
C GLY A 292 12.73 12.01 -17.43
N VAL A 293 11.95 12.64 -16.55
CA VAL A 293 10.51 12.38 -16.44
C VAL A 293 9.89 12.83 -17.76
N VAL A 294 9.39 11.85 -18.50
CA VAL A 294 8.70 12.04 -19.78
C VAL A 294 7.24 12.35 -19.53
N PHE A 295 6.61 11.57 -18.67
CA PHE A 295 5.26 11.82 -18.19
C PHE A 295 5.29 11.81 -16.67
N ALA A 296 4.80 12.88 -16.06
CA ALA A 296 4.49 12.79 -14.64
C ALA A 296 3.27 11.88 -14.48
N ASN A 297 3.18 11.09 -13.41
CA ASN A 297 2.00 10.26 -13.13
C ASN A 297 0.71 11.10 -13.23
N LYS A 298 0.73 12.23 -12.53
CA LYS A 298 -0.30 13.26 -12.58
C LYS A 298 -0.69 13.66 -14.00
N ASP A 299 0.26 13.84 -14.92
CA ASP A 299 -0.04 14.22 -16.31
C ASP A 299 -0.76 13.11 -17.09
N LEU A 300 -0.51 11.83 -16.78
CA LEU A 300 -1.19 10.67 -17.38
C LEU A 300 -2.63 10.56 -16.90
N ILE A 301 -2.84 10.69 -15.59
CA ILE A 301 -4.13 10.45 -14.96
C ILE A 301 -5.03 11.69 -14.93
N ASN A 302 -4.47 12.91 -14.98
CA ASN A 302 -5.20 14.18 -14.82
C ASN A 302 -6.47 14.29 -15.64
N CYS A 303 -6.45 13.73 -16.85
CA CYS A 303 -7.56 13.85 -17.77
C CYS A 303 -8.72 12.89 -17.48
N PHE A 304 -8.51 11.94 -16.56
CA PHE A 304 -9.56 11.18 -15.88
C PHE A 304 -10.17 11.96 -14.69
N GLU A 305 -9.65 13.15 -14.39
CA GLU A 305 -10.01 13.98 -13.24
C GLU A 305 -10.04 13.19 -11.92
N PRO A 306 -9.01 12.37 -11.60
CA PRO A 306 -8.92 11.73 -10.30
C PRO A 306 -8.79 12.80 -9.22
N LYS A 307 -9.21 12.47 -7.99
CA LYS A 307 -8.97 13.34 -6.84
C LYS A 307 -7.56 13.19 -6.27
N ALA A 308 -6.94 12.04 -6.48
CA ALA A 308 -5.56 11.79 -6.11
C ALA A 308 -4.61 12.45 -7.13
N ASP A 309 -3.50 12.97 -6.62
CA ASP A 309 -2.45 13.56 -7.45
C ASP A 309 -1.44 12.51 -7.94
N PHE A 310 -1.44 11.32 -7.33
CA PHE A 310 -0.56 10.18 -7.61
C PHE A 310 -1.37 8.89 -7.40
N LEU A 311 -1.19 7.92 -8.31
CA LEU A 311 -1.87 6.60 -8.30
C LEU A 311 -0.90 5.48 -8.72
N GLY A 312 0.42 5.76 -8.74
CA GLY A 312 1.42 4.83 -9.28
C GLY A 312 1.20 4.42 -10.73
N LEU A 313 1.99 3.46 -11.21
CA LEU A 313 1.77 2.79 -12.50
C LEU A 313 2.17 1.32 -12.45
N ASP A 314 1.20 0.41 -12.35
CA ASP A 314 1.48 -1.03 -12.48
C ASP A 314 1.76 -1.51 -13.90
N ALA A 315 1.42 -0.76 -14.95
CA ALA A 315 1.80 -1.20 -16.30
C ALA A 315 1.96 -0.04 -17.25
N PHE A 316 2.88 -0.17 -18.21
CA PHE A 316 3.09 0.86 -19.22
C PHE A 316 3.54 0.29 -20.57
N PHE A 317 2.91 0.80 -21.62
CA PHE A 317 3.25 0.54 -23.01
C PHE A 317 3.17 1.84 -23.82
N SER A 318 4.12 2.02 -24.76
CA SER A 318 4.08 3.12 -25.72
C SER A 318 4.77 2.74 -27.04
N THR A 319 4.21 3.16 -28.17
CA THR A 319 4.87 3.04 -29.49
C THR A 319 5.61 4.31 -29.89
N VAL A 320 5.48 5.37 -29.10
CA VAL A 320 5.90 6.72 -29.45
C VAL A 320 7.39 6.89 -29.17
N GLY A 321 8.18 7.20 -30.20
CA GLY A 321 9.59 7.55 -30.03
C GLY A 321 9.78 8.94 -29.39
N GLN A 322 10.92 9.20 -28.75
CA GLN A 322 11.19 10.42 -27.97
C GLN A 322 10.85 11.75 -28.70
N GLY A 323 11.07 11.83 -30.02
CA GLY A 323 10.75 13.03 -30.80
C GLY A 323 9.25 13.26 -31.09
N GLU A 324 8.44 12.21 -31.16
CA GLU A 324 6.98 12.33 -31.22
C GLU A 324 6.38 12.50 -29.81
N MET A 325 7.08 11.96 -28.80
CA MET A 325 6.70 12.05 -27.40
C MET A 325 6.67 13.50 -26.90
N GLU A 326 7.64 14.33 -27.29
CA GLU A 326 7.62 15.78 -27.02
C GLU A 326 6.38 16.48 -27.60
N SER A 327 5.85 16.02 -28.73
CA SER A 327 4.63 16.55 -29.35
C SER A 327 3.39 16.17 -28.55
N ILE A 328 3.31 14.93 -28.07
CA ILE A 328 2.21 14.45 -27.23
C ILE A 328 2.21 15.18 -25.88
N ILE A 329 3.38 15.34 -25.26
CA ILE A 329 3.55 16.12 -24.03
C ILE A 329 3.05 17.55 -24.24
N ALA A 330 3.32 18.17 -25.39
CA ALA A 330 2.80 19.50 -25.69
C ALA A 330 1.27 19.52 -25.82
N GLU A 331 0.65 18.47 -26.38
CA GLU A 331 -0.80 18.35 -26.51
C GLU A 331 -1.48 18.10 -25.15
N LEU A 332 -0.96 17.17 -24.34
CA LEU A 332 -1.42 16.91 -22.97
C LEU A 332 -1.32 18.14 -22.09
N LYS A 333 -0.21 18.89 -22.18
CA LYS A 333 -0.02 20.14 -21.43
C LYS A 333 -0.95 21.26 -21.90
N GLU A 334 -1.35 21.31 -23.17
CA GLU A 334 -2.36 22.27 -23.64
C GLU A 334 -3.78 21.86 -23.19
N MET A 335 -4.07 20.56 -23.09
CA MET A 335 -5.33 20.06 -22.52
C MET A 335 -5.43 20.35 -21.01
N ALA A 336 -4.34 20.16 -20.26
CA ALA A 336 -4.29 20.42 -18.81
C ALA A 336 -4.39 21.91 -18.44
N LYS A 337 -3.97 22.82 -19.33
CA LYS A 337 -3.98 24.29 -19.09
C LYS A 337 -5.36 24.94 -19.12
N GLU A 338 -6.41 24.28 -19.63
CA GLU A 338 -7.77 24.84 -19.59
C GLU A 338 -8.47 24.65 -18.22
N SER A 339 -7.82 23.98 -17.27
CA SER A 339 -8.35 23.71 -15.92
C SER A 339 -7.33 24.06 -14.81
N VAL A 340 -7.63 25.14 -14.09
CA VAL A 340 -7.17 25.50 -12.71
C VAL A 340 -5.87 26.34 -12.56
N PRO A 341 -5.83 27.33 -11.61
CA PRO A 341 -4.80 28.37 -11.50
C PRO A 341 -3.63 28.06 -10.53
N ASP A 342 -2.47 28.67 -10.83
CA ASP A 342 -1.14 28.58 -10.19
C ASP A 342 -1.02 29.20 -8.78
N SER A 343 -0.42 28.46 -7.84
CA SER A 343 0.64 28.97 -6.94
C SER A 343 1.41 27.85 -6.22
N GLU A 344 2.74 27.78 -6.38
CA GLU A 344 3.76 27.96 -5.31
C GLU A 344 5.14 27.37 -5.64
N ARG A 345 6.20 27.98 -5.05
CA ARG A 345 7.54 27.36 -4.87
C ARG A 345 8.44 28.11 -3.85
N ILE A 346 9.17 27.32 -3.02
CA ILE A 346 10.50 27.51 -2.32
C ILE A 346 10.51 28.28 -0.97
N ASP A 347 11.02 27.73 0.16
CA ASP A 347 12.46 27.59 0.51
C ASP A 347 12.78 27.03 1.92
N GLN A 348 13.86 26.26 1.97
CA GLN A 348 14.54 25.58 3.08
C GLN A 348 15.56 26.51 3.75
N SER A 349 15.46 26.80 5.06
CA SER A 349 16.63 27.12 5.91
C SER A 349 16.23 27.42 7.37
N LYS A 350 16.01 26.42 8.23
CA LYS A 350 15.94 26.67 9.68
C LYS A 350 16.19 25.46 10.62
N LYS A 351 16.82 24.38 10.16
CA LYS A 351 17.12 23.20 11.01
C LYS A 351 18.48 23.29 11.74
N SER A 352 18.66 24.26 12.63
CA SER A 352 19.88 24.33 13.47
C SER A 352 19.64 25.07 14.78
N LEU A 353 18.88 24.48 15.70
CA LEU A 353 18.94 24.75 17.14
C LEU A 353 17.99 23.75 17.81
N LEU A 354 18.53 22.75 18.54
CA LEU A 354 17.91 21.94 19.61
C LEU A 354 18.37 20.47 19.54
N LEU A 355 19.63 20.17 19.87
CA LEU A 355 20.02 18.83 20.35
C LEU A 355 21.14 18.98 21.38
N ASN A 356 20.85 18.59 22.62
CA ASN A 356 21.81 18.58 23.73
C ASN A 356 22.48 17.19 23.79
N PRO A 357 23.80 17.07 23.56
CA PRO A 357 24.45 15.77 23.28
C PRO A 357 24.79 14.90 24.51
N ASP A 358 24.34 15.25 25.71
CA ASP A 358 24.83 14.65 26.96
C ASP A 358 23.85 13.66 27.66
N SER A 359 22.80 13.17 26.98
CA SER A 359 21.89 12.15 27.54
C SER A 359 22.48 10.73 27.48
N PRO A 360 22.31 9.90 28.54
CA PRO A 360 22.90 8.56 28.61
C PRO A 360 22.26 7.57 27.62
N LYS A 361 23.08 6.96 26.75
CA LYS A 361 22.65 5.99 25.72
C LYS A 361 22.56 4.57 26.28
N GLY A 362 21.35 4.01 26.36
CA GLY A 362 21.10 2.58 26.59
C GLY A 362 19.76 2.18 25.98
N PRO A 363 19.58 0.92 25.54
CA PRO A 363 18.39 0.48 24.79
C PRO A 363 17.07 0.68 25.56
N LEU A 364 17.08 0.55 26.89
CA LEU A 364 15.90 0.81 27.73
C LEU A 364 15.51 2.30 27.81
N LEU A 365 16.42 3.23 27.46
CA LEU A 365 16.17 4.66 27.53
C LEU A 365 15.50 5.21 26.26
N GLN A 366 15.55 4.46 25.15
CA GLN A 366 14.95 4.86 23.87
C GLN A 366 13.48 4.47 23.78
N LEU A 367 13.08 3.32 24.31
CA LEU A 367 11.66 2.91 24.38
C LEU A 367 10.80 3.84 25.24
N GLU A 368 11.40 4.65 26.13
CA GLU A 368 10.65 5.62 26.95
C GLU A 368 9.93 6.67 26.11
N ALA A 369 10.48 7.04 24.96
CA ALA A 369 9.83 7.94 24.01
C ALA A 369 8.61 7.33 23.33
N CYS A 370 8.49 6.00 23.36
CA CYS A 370 7.39 5.22 22.79
C CYS A 370 6.38 4.72 23.82
N ARG A 371 6.48 5.19 25.07
CA ARG A 371 5.59 4.75 26.16
C ARG A 371 4.11 5.08 25.89
N THR A 372 3.86 6.29 25.40
CA THR A 372 2.51 6.84 25.25
C THR A 372 2.00 6.72 23.82
N PHE A 373 2.92 6.80 22.85
CA PHE A 373 2.64 6.74 21.44
C PHE A 373 3.87 6.18 20.71
N ALA A 374 3.66 5.16 19.90
CA ALA A 374 4.66 4.58 19.03
C ALA A 374 4.01 4.18 17.70
N PHE A 375 4.77 4.18 16.63
CA PHE A 375 4.27 3.83 15.31
C PHE A 375 5.38 3.26 14.41
N SER A 376 5.01 2.64 13.31
CA SER A 376 5.90 2.29 12.18
C SER A 376 5.33 2.88 10.90
N THR A 377 6.16 3.06 9.88
CA THR A 377 5.69 3.46 8.54
C THR A 377 5.58 2.23 7.66
N GLU A 378 4.83 2.33 6.57
CA GLU A 378 4.75 1.31 5.52
C GLU A 378 6.02 1.29 4.68
N GLU A 379 6.62 2.47 4.53
CA GLU A 379 7.73 2.65 3.62
C GLU A 379 9.04 2.96 4.34
N ASP A 380 10.12 2.37 3.83
CA ASP A 380 11.49 2.74 4.14
C ASP A 380 11.76 4.21 3.75
N PHE A 381 12.45 4.96 4.60
CA PHE A 381 12.80 6.34 4.26
C PHE A 381 14.12 6.85 4.83
N LEU A 382 14.70 7.82 4.12
CA LEU A 382 15.87 8.54 4.58
C LEU A 382 15.45 9.75 5.43
N THR A 383 15.84 9.76 6.72
CA THR A 383 15.71 10.96 7.55
C THR A 383 16.78 11.99 7.22
N ARG A 384 16.38 13.24 6.95
CA ARG A 384 17.31 14.40 6.85
C ARG A 384 17.53 15.09 8.19
N GLY A 385 16.83 14.64 9.22
CA GLY A 385 17.22 14.76 10.61
C GLY A 385 16.04 14.64 11.57
N PRO A 386 16.25 14.53 12.89
CA PRO A 386 17.55 14.48 13.57
C PRO A 386 18.36 13.24 13.17
N VAL A 387 19.69 13.33 13.24
CA VAL A 387 20.55 12.17 12.94
C VAL A 387 20.24 11.07 13.94
N PRO A 388 19.88 9.85 13.48
CA PRO A 388 19.58 8.74 14.36
C PRO A 388 20.70 8.44 15.37
N PRO A 389 20.38 7.94 16.57
CA PRO A 389 21.38 7.71 17.62
C PRO A 389 22.53 6.78 17.25
N ASP A 390 22.29 5.86 16.31
CA ASP A 390 23.23 4.91 15.71
C ASP A 390 23.98 5.47 14.49
N GLY A 391 23.54 6.61 13.96
CA GLY A 391 24.09 7.27 12.78
C GLY A 391 23.63 6.69 11.44
N ASN A 392 22.73 5.70 11.40
CA ASN A 392 22.13 5.22 10.16
C ASN A 392 20.96 6.11 9.77
N PRO A 393 21.03 6.88 8.67
CA PRO A 393 19.96 7.79 8.26
C PRO A 393 18.77 7.09 7.61
N ILE A 394 18.86 5.79 7.32
CA ILE A 394 17.72 5.00 6.86
C ILE A 394 16.89 4.65 8.09
N ILE A 395 15.60 4.90 8.01
CA ILE A 395 14.57 4.42 8.92
C ILE A 395 13.79 3.41 8.10
N SER A 396 13.69 2.18 8.59
CA SER A 396 12.93 1.16 7.88
C SER A 396 11.46 1.18 8.29
N ASP A 397 10.61 0.66 7.41
CA ASP A 397 9.22 0.20 7.63
C ASP A 397 9.02 -0.65 8.90
N GLY A 398 10.08 -1.25 9.43
CA GLY A 398 10.11 -2.07 10.63
C GLY A 398 10.70 -1.38 11.86
N ASP A 399 11.09 -0.11 11.78
CA ASP A 399 11.61 0.64 12.92
C ASP A 399 10.50 1.21 13.79
N LEU A 400 10.57 0.98 15.11
CA LEU A 400 9.61 1.56 16.03
C LEU A 400 9.92 3.03 16.31
N LEU A 401 9.05 3.91 15.82
CA LEU A 401 9.17 5.35 15.92
C LEU A 401 8.30 5.89 17.06
N GLY A 402 8.77 6.97 17.68
CA GLY A 402 8.06 7.70 18.72
C GLY A 402 7.92 9.18 18.36
N ARG A 403 7.25 9.91 19.26
CA ARG A 403 7.12 11.37 19.13
C ARG A 403 8.48 12.05 19.08
N TYR A 404 8.50 13.25 18.50
CA TYR A 404 9.69 14.11 18.43
C TYR A 404 10.89 13.45 17.74
N CYS A 405 10.61 12.62 16.75
CA CYS A 405 11.58 12.01 15.85
C CYS A 405 12.55 11.07 16.56
N VAL A 406 12.04 10.33 17.55
CA VAL A 406 12.83 9.35 18.28
C VAL A 406 12.62 7.99 17.63
N ILE A 407 13.72 7.34 17.28
CA ILE A 407 13.73 5.92 16.95
C ILE A 407 13.88 5.17 18.27
N CYS A 408 12.79 4.52 18.68
CA CYS A 408 12.69 3.84 19.96
C CYS A 408 13.34 2.46 19.94
N ALA A 409 13.22 1.76 18.81
CA ALA A 409 13.91 0.51 18.53
C ALA A 409 14.04 0.35 17.02
N ARG A 410 15.14 -0.25 16.57
CA ARG A 410 15.26 -0.69 15.18
C ARG A 410 14.57 -2.03 14.96
N ASN A 411 14.16 -2.35 13.72
CA ASN A 411 13.57 -3.65 13.40
C ASN A 411 14.46 -4.82 13.85
N HIS A 412 15.74 -4.78 13.46
CA HIS A 412 16.72 -5.79 13.86
C HIS A 412 16.97 -5.87 15.39
N GLU A 413 16.67 -4.81 16.15
CA GLU A 413 16.75 -4.85 17.62
C GLU A 413 15.57 -5.63 18.21
N LEU A 414 14.36 -5.41 17.68
CA LEU A 414 13.15 -6.17 18.03
C LEU A 414 13.30 -7.66 17.69
N LEU A 415 13.87 -7.94 16.53
CA LEU A 415 14.09 -9.29 16.00
C LEU A 415 15.30 -10.02 16.58
N SER A 416 16.20 -9.32 17.28
CA SER A 416 17.48 -9.88 17.74
C SER A 416 17.34 -11.12 18.63
N ILE A 417 16.26 -11.25 19.39
CA ILE A 417 16.01 -12.42 20.25
C ILE A 417 15.68 -13.69 19.47
N PHE A 418 15.32 -13.53 18.19
CA PHE A 418 15.01 -14.61 17.25
C PHE A 418 16.19 -14.93 16.33
N ASP A 419 17.39 -14.39 16.56
CA ASP A 419 18.55 -14.58 15.67
C ASP A 419 18.23 -14.18 14.20
N VAL A 420 17.39 -13.16 14.01
CA VAL A 420 17.11 -12.55 12.70
C VAL A 420 17.79 -11.18 12.64
N SER A 421 18.48 -10.93 11.53
CA SER A 421 19.20 -9.66 11.29
C SER A 421 18.77 -8.97 10.00
N ALA A 422 17.89 -9.61 9.22
CA ALA A 422 17.23 -8.97 8.10
C ALA A 422 16.15 -8.03 8.64
N ASP A 423 15.87 -6.98 7.88
CA ASP A 423 14.64 -6.22 8.06
C ASP A 423 13.47 -7.05 7.56
N LEU A 424 12.37 -7.06 8.31
CA LEU A 424 11.16 -7.81 7.96
C LEU A 424 9.89 -6.95 8.02
N GLY A 425 10.03 -5.62 8.09
CA GLY A 425 8.91 -4.71 8.30
C GLY A 425 8.29 -4.85 9.70
N LEU A 426 7.32 -3.99 10.00
CA LEU A 426 6.46 -4.08 11.18
C LEU A 426 5.01 -3.86 10.76
N ASP A 427 4.27 -4.96 10.73
CA ASP A 427 2.88 -5.01 10.31
C ASP A 427 1.90 -4.77 11.48
N ALA A 428 2.39 -4.85 12.73
CA ALA A 428 1.62 -4.45 13.89
C ALA A 428 2.53 -4.27 15.10
N VAL A 429 2.15 -3.40 16.05
CA VAL A 429 2.95 -3.21 17.27
C VAL A 429 2.12 -2.84 18.49
N ASP A 430 2.57 -3.33 19.64
CA ASP A 430 2.02 -2.98 20.94
C ASP A 430 3.11 -2.87 22.02
N VAL A 431 3.36 -1.65 22.50
CA VAL A 431 4.36 -1.37 23.53
C VAL A 431 3.74 -1.63 24.92
N ILE A 432 4.13 -2.76 25.53
CA ILE A 432 3.56 -3.22 26.80
C ILE A 432 4.29 -2.66 28.01
N GLY A 433 5.62 -2.68 28.00
CA GLY A 433 6.40 -2.40 29.20
C GLY A 433 7.78 -1.88 28.88
N VAL A 434 7.91 -0.55 28.81
CA VAL A 434 9.16 0.16 28.52
C VAL A 434 10.27 -0.21 29.50
N GLU A 435 9.97 -0.29 30.81
CA GLU A 435 10.98 -0.62 31.84
C GLU A 435 11.54 -2.03 31.66
N THR A 436 10.75 -2.91 31.07
CA THR A 436 11.11 -4.30 30.78
C THR A 436 11.59 -4.51 29.34
N GLY A 437 11.50 -3.49 28.48
CA GLY A 437 11.73 -3.60 27.04
C GLY A 437 10.75 -4.55 26.35
N LEU A 438 9.53 -4.71 26.89
CA LEU A 438 8.53 -5.65 26.38
C LEU A 438 7.69 -4.99 25.30
N VAL A 439 7.91 -5.40 24.06
CA VAL A 439 7.16 -4.99 22.88
C VAL A 439 6.60 -6.26 22.24
N VAL A 440 5.34 -6.21 21.83
CA VAL A 440 4.68 -7.24 21.03
C VAL A 440 4.48 -6.69 19.63
N PHE A 441 4.68 -7.50 18.60
CA PHE A 441 4.64 -7.03 17.23
C PHE A 441 4.33 -8.17 16.24
N SER A 442 3.99 -7.82 15.01
CA SER A 442 3.96 -8.69 13.82
C SER A 442 5.03 -8.21 12.83
N THR A 443 5.34 -9.02 11.84
CA THR A 443 6.22 -8.67 10.71
C THR A 443 5.49 -8.91 9.41
N GLU A 444 5.82 -8.11 8.42
CA GLU A 444 5.28 -8.19 7.05
C GLU A 444 5.90 -9.38 6.30
N LEU A 445 7.18 -9.68 6.57
CA LEU A 445 7.90 -10.77 5.93
C LEU A 445 8.11 -11.99 6.83
N ASP A 446 8.15 -13.16 6.19
CA ASP A 446 8.51 -14.43 6.82
C ASP A 446 9.94 -14.40 7.39
N SER A 447 10.16 -15.13 8.50
CA SER A 447 11.52 -15.35 8.98
C SER A 447 12.39 -16.06 7.93
N PRO A 448 13.62 -15.58 7.66
CA PRO A 448 14.55 -16.29 6.78
C PRO A 448 14.99 -17.65 7.37
N ASN A 449 14.77 -17.86 8.68
CA ASN A 449 15.02 -19.12 9.34
C ASN A 449 13.80 -20.03 9.18
N ALA A 450 13.83 -20.90 8.17
CA ALA A 450 12.72 -21.79 7.81
C ALA A 450 12.00 -22.42 9.02
N GLY A 451 10.70 -22.11 9.13
CA GLY A 451 9.79 -22.66 10.15
C GLY A 451 9.87 -21.98 11.52
N GLN A 452 10.63 -20.90 11.67
CA GLN A 452 10.73 -20.15 12.93
C GLN A 452 9.44 -19.40 13.26
N PHE A 453 9.01 -18.51 12.36
CA PHE A 453 7.73 -17.80 12.35
C PHE A 453 7.43 -17.37 10.90
N THR A 454 6.17 -17.02 10.63
CA THR A 454 5.71 -16.46 9.35
C THR A 454 5.23 -15.02 9.54
N ALA A 455 5.03 -14.30 8.43
CA ALA A 455 4.31 -13.03 8.42
C ALA A 455 2.96 -13.18 9.14
N GLY A 456 2.54 -12.13 9.84
CA GLY A 456 1.35 -12.19 10.69
C GLY A 456 1.51 -13.01 11.98
N ASP A 457 2.63 -13.66 12.30
CA ASP A 457 2.77 -14.29 13.62
C ASP A 457 2.95 -13.20 14.71
N LEU A 458 2.27 -13.34 15.86
CA LEU A 458 2.51 -12.47 17.01
C LEU A 458 3.84 -12.83 17.69
N LEU A 459 4.77 -11.89 17.65
CA LEU A 459 6.11 -11.95 18.25
C LEU A 459 6.18 -11.05 19.47
N ALA A 460 7.02 -11.41 20.44
CA ALA A 460 7.35 -10.49 21.53
C ALA A 460 8.84 -10.51 21.86
N THR A 461 9.38 -9.37 22.28
CA THR A 461 10.81 -9.20 22.62
C THR A 461 11.28 -10.05 23.80
N ASN A 462 10.38 -10.76 24.49
CA ASN A 462 10.73 -11.79 25.48
C ASN A 462 10.96 -13.20 24.86
N GLY A 463 10.82 -13.34 23.53
CA GLY A 463 10.96 -14.59 22.77
C GLY A 463 9.66 -15.37 22.57
N THR A 464 8.50 -14.77 22.81
CA THR A 464 7.20 -15.40 22.54
C THR A 464 6.92 -15.41 21.03
N ILE A 465 6.33 -16.50 20.53
CA ILE A 465 5.84 -16.65 19.16
C ILE A 465 4.46 -17.31 19.23
N ILE A 466 3.40 -16.63 18.78
CA ILE A 466 2.03 -17.15 18.69
C ILE A 466 1.58 -17.00 17.24
N PRO A 467 1.31 -18.10 16.53
CA PRO A 467 0.95 -18.00 15.12
C PRO A 467 -0.45 -17.40 14.91
N ASN A 468 -0.66 -16.62 13.84
CA ASN A 468 -1.98 -16.00 13.57
C ASN A 468 -3.10 -17.03 13.48
N THR A 469 -2.84 -18.22 12.94
CA THR A 469 -3.79 -19.32 12.89
C THR A 469 -4.31 -19.74 14.28
N ALA A 470 -3.54 -19.53 15.34
CA ALA A 470 -3.99 -19.75 16.72
C ALA A 470 -4.88 -18.59 17.21
N LEU A 471 -4.61 -17.35 16.81
CA LEU A 471 -5.46 -16.17 17.10
C LEU A 471 -6.83 -16.32 16.44
N LEU A 472 -6.84 -16.81 15.20
CA LEU A 472 -8.03 -17.00 14.36
C LEU A 472 -8.85 -18.25 14.67
N LYS A 473 -8.40 -19.07 15.62
CA LYS A 473 -9.03 -20.36 15.97
C LYS A 473 -10.53 -20.24 16.25
N MET A 474 -10.93 -19.19 16.97
CA MET A 474 -12.33 -18.98 17.36
C MET A 474 -13.23 -18.56 16.18
N PHE A 475 -12.65 -18.05 15.10
CA PHE A 475 -13.33 -17.69 13.85
C PHE A 475 -13.42 -18.86 12.87
N ASN A 476 -12.86 -20.03 13.22
CA ASN A 476 -12.77 -21.22 12.38
C ASN A 476 -11.92 -21.05 11.11
N ILE A 477 -10.96 -20.14 11.14
CA ILE A 477 -9.93 -20.00 10.10
C ILE A 477 -8.71 -20.81 10.53
N ASN A 478 -8.13 -21.54 9.58
CA ASN A 478 -7.07 -22.52 9.81
C ASN A 478 -5.92 -22.40 8.81
N TYR A 479 -5.85 -21.26 8.13
CA TYR A 479 -4.80 -20.87 7.21
C TYR A 479 -4.29 -19.49 7.62
N ASP A 480 -3.10 -19.16 7.15
CA ASP A 480 -2.42 -17.90 7.42
C ASP A 480 -3.03 -16.79 6.58
N ILE A 481 -3.31 -15.62 7.17
CA ILE A 481 -3.99 -14.48 6.53
C ILE A 481 -3.40 -13.14 7.02
N GLY A 482 -2.16 -13.14 7.55
CA GLY A 482 -1.50 -11.91 7.99
C GLY A 482 -2.04 -11.32 9.30
N LEU A 483 -1.43 -10.22 9.76
CA LEU A 483 -1.85 -9.40 10.91
C LEU A 483 -1.37 -7.94 10.79
N ASP A 484 -2.23 -7.07 10.30
CA ASP A 484 -1.89 -5.64 10.10
C ASP A 484 -2.28 -4.77 11.29
N ALA A 485 -2.91 -5.36 12.32
CA ALA A 485 -3.16 -4.61 13.54
C ALA A 485 -3.17 -5.50 14.77
N LEU A 486 -2.58 -5.02 15.88
CA LEU A 486 -2.61 -5.73 17.15
C LEU A 486 -2.59 -4.78 18.35
N PHE A 487 -3.44 -5.02 19.35
CA PHE A 487 -3.24 -4.47 20.69
C PHE A 487 -3.85 -5.33 21.79
N PHE A 488 -3.23 -5.29 22.98
CA PHE A 488 -3.68 -6.02 24.16
C PHE A 488 -4.68 -5.22 24.99
N VAL A 489 -5.70 -5.93 25.48
CA VAL A 489 -6.68 -5.46 26.46
C VAL A 489 -6.44 -6.20 27.78
N GLY A 490 -6.25 -5.44 28.86
CA GLY A 490 -6.03 -5.95 30.21
C GLY A 490 -5.04 -5.10 31.01
N GLU A 491 -4.89 -5.41 32.29
CA GLU A 491 -3.87 -4.76 33.14
C GLU A 491 -2.46 -5.16 32.66
N LEU A 492 -1.54 -4.19 32.57
CA LEU A 492 -0.17 -4.42 32.09
C LEU A 492 0.56 -5.55 32.82
N GLU A 493 0.38 -5.66 34.15
CA GLU A 493 0.97 -6.76 34.93
C GLU A 493 0.46 -8.14 34.48
N ARG A 494 -0.80 -8.22 34.04
CA ARG A 494 -1.42 -9.46 33.57
C ARG A 494 -1.05 -9.77 32.14
N ILE A 495 -0.94 -8.75 31.28
CA ILE A 495 -0.41 -8.90 29.92
C ILE A 495 1.02 -9.42 29.97
N ALA A 496 1.88 -8.78 30.77
CA ALA A 496 3.25 -9.25 30.98
C ALA A 496 3.28 -10.66 31.59
N GLY A 497 2.38 -10.97 32.52
CA GLY A 497 2.23 -12.31 33.08
C GLY A 497 1.86 -13.36 32.04
N PHE A 498 0.87 -13.05 31.19
CA PHE A 498 0.45 -13.87 30.05
C PHE A 498 1.61 -14.11 29.08
N LEU A 499 2.31 -13.06 28.64
CA LEU A 499 3.44 -13.18 27.71
C LEU A 499 4.60 -13.99 28.30
N ASN A 500 4.83 -13.90 29.61
CA ASN A 500 5.85 -14.73 30.26
C ASN A 500 5.45 -16.20 30.34
N GLU A 501 4.17 -16.52 30.50
CA GLU A 501 3.68 -17.91 30.43
C GLU A 501 3.67 -18.41 28.98
N ALA A 502 3.27 -17.58 28.01
CA ALA A 502 3.23 -17.89 26.59
C ALA A 502 4.59 -18.28 26.03
N ARG A 503 5.66 -17.63 26.50
CA ARG A 503 7.06 -17.92 26.16
C ARG A 503 7.47 -19.38 26.39
N GLU A 504 6.84 -20.08 27.33
CA GLU A 504 7.16 -21.49 27.64
C GLU A 504 6.65 -22.47 26.56
N PHE A 505 5.87 -21.97 25.59
CA PHE A 505 5.32 -22.75 24.50
C PHE A 505 5.95 -22.34 23.17
N SER A 506 6.30 -23.33 22.34
CA SER A 506 6.81 -23.10 21.00
C SER A 506 5.68 -22.77 20.01
N ARG A 507 5.98 -22.11 18.89
CA ARG A 507 5.07 -21.97 17.75
C ARG A 507 4.34 -23.28 17.38
N ASP A 508 5.11 -24.36 17.27
CA ASP A 508 4.64 -25.72 16.99
C ASP A 508 3.61 -26.27 18.00
N PHE A 509 3.66 -25.80 19.25
CA PHE A 509 2.70 -26.17 20.28
C PHE A 509 1.37 -25.47 20.01
N TRP A 510 1.40 -24.18 19.70
CA TRP A 510 0.22 -23.38 19.40
C TRP A 510 -0.53 -23.91 18.17
N LEU A 511 0.19 -24.21 17.09
CA LEU A 511 -0.40 -24.82 15.89
C LEU A 511 -1.17 -26.12 16.18
N ARG A 512 -0.66 -26.94 17.12
CA ARG A 512 -1.28 -28.22 17.48
C ARG A 512 -2.36 -28.10 18.56
N ASN A 513 -2.30 -27.05 19.37
CA ASN A 513 -3.16 -26.87 20.55
C ASN A 513 -3.69 -25.43 20.64
N PRO A 514 -4.33 -24.89 19.59
CA PRO A 514 -4.71 -23.47 19.56
C PRO A 514 -5.75 -23.12 20.63
N ASP A 515 -6.57 -24.08 21.07
CA ASP A 515 -7.55 -23.88 22.14
C ASP A 515 -6.92 -23.48 23.49
N VAL A 516 -5.65 -23.82 23.72
CA VAL A 516 -4.91 -23.46 24.95
C VAL A 516 -4.74 -21.95 25.05
N LEU A 517 -4.61 -21.25 23.93
CA LEU A 517 -4.43 -19.80 23.91
C LEU A 517 -5.63 -19.08 24.54
N VAL A 518 -6.84 -19.47 24.13
CA VAL A 518 -8.10 -18.88 24.61
C VAL A 518 -8.27 -19.12 26.12
N ASP A 519 -7.93 -20.33 26.60
CA ASP A 519 -7.98 -20.65 28.03
C ASP A 519 -6.95 -19.83 28.83
N MET A 520 -5.76 -19.61 28.26
CA MET A 520 -4.69 -18.82 28.89
C MET A 520 -5.06 -17.33 28.97
N LEU A 521 -5.61 -16.75 27.90
CA LEU A 521 -6.12 -15.38 27.89
C LEU A 521 -7.18 -15.16 28.98
N ARG A 522 -8.13 -16.08 29.10
CA ARG A 522 -9.17 -16.05 30.16
C ARG A 522 -8.59 -16.18 31.56
N GLN A 523 -7.60 -17.05 31.75
CA GLN A 523 -6.91 -17.22 33.03
C GLN A 523 -6.25 -15.92 33.47
N TRP A 524 -5.55 -15.25 32.56
CA TRP A 524 -4.87 -13.99 32.82
C TRP A 524 -5.81 -12.78 32.83
N GLN A 525 -7.07 -12.93 32.41
CA GLN A 525 -8.02 -11.83 32.23
C GLN A 525 -7.45 -10.78 31.28
N VAL A 526 -6.93 -11.26 30.15
CA VAL A 526 -6.35 -10.51 29.05
C VAL A 526 -7.09 -10.89 27.78
N ASP A 527 -7.17 -9.97 26.83
CA ASP A 527 -7.61 -10.22 25.47
C ASP A 527 -6.60 -9.63 24.48
N ILE A 528 -6.63 -10.14 23.25
CA ILE A 528 -5.84 -9.63 22.12
C ILE A 528 -6.87 -9.19 21.09
N TRP A 529 -6.81 -7.91 20.73
CA TRP A 529 -7.60 -7.36 19.64
C TRP A 529 -6.70 -7.17 18.43
N PHE A 530 -7.15 -7.58 17.25
CA PHE A 530 -6.32 -7.60 16.05
C PHE A 530 -7.13 -7.44 14.76
N SER A 531 -6.47 -7.06 13.67
CA SER A 531 -6.96 -7.12 12.28
C SER A 531 -6.10 -8.06 11.45
N THR A 532 -6.46 -8.26 10.19
CA THR A 532 -5.80 -9.21 9.28
C THR A 532 -5.74 -8.65 7.87
N GLU A 533 -4.63 -8.91 7.18
CA GLU A 533 -4.31 -8.47 5.80
C GLU A 533 -5.35 -8.86 4.75
N GLY A 534 -6.15 -9.89 5.06
CA GLY A 534 -7.16 -10.40 4.14
C GLY A 534 -8.53 -10.55 4.74
N THR A 535 -9.55 -10.25 3.93
CA THR A 535 -10.93 -10.63 4.22
C THR A 535 -11.13 -12.15 4.24
N SER A 536 -11.86 -12.64 5.26
CA SER A 536 -12.15 -14.07 5.41
C SER A 536 -12.92 -14.67 4.21
N LEU A 537 -12.29 -15.61 3.49
CA LEU A 537 -12.82 -16.23 2.26
C LEU A 537 -14.01 -17.16 2.55
N MET A 538 -15.23 -16.62 2.59
CA MET A 538 -16.48 -17.39 2.56
C MET A 538 -17.31 -16.98 1.32
N LEU A 539 -17.68 -17.99 0.50
CA LEU A 539 -18.31 -17.90 -0.83
C LEU A 539 -19.62 -17.08 -0.94
N THR A 540 -20.14 -16.46 0.12
CA THR A 540 -21.40 -15.70 0.06
C THR A 540 -21.46 -14.46 0.95
N VAL A 541 -20.87 -14.49 2.15
CA VAL A 541 -20.69 -13.33 3.06
C VAL A 541 -19.46 -13.66 3.92
N PRO A 542 -18.43 -12.81 3.95
CA PRO A 542 -17.27 -13.01 4.80
C PRO A 542 -17.68 -13.07 6.29
N SER A 543 -16.96 -13.86 7.08
CA SER A 543 -17.22 -13.97 8.53
C SER A 543 -16.82 -12.72 9.31
N PHE A 544 -15.81 -12.03 8.79
CA PHE A 544 -15.30 -10.72 9.16
C PHE A 544 -14.52 -10.16 7.97
N LEU A 545 -14.32 -8.85 8.01
CA LEU A 545 -13.59 -8.01 7.06
C LEU A 545 -12.15 -7.77 7.53
N ASP A 546 -11.20 -7.54 6.62
CA ASP A 546 -9.81 -7.17 6.99
C ASP A 546 -9.81 -5.94 7.90
N GLY A 547 -10.68 -4.97 7.63
CA GLY A 547 -10.83 -3.80 8.51
C GLY A 547 -11.69 -4.00 9.77
N ASP A 548 -12.12 -5.23 10.11
CA ASP A 548 -12.81 -5.53 11.36
C ASP A 548 -11.81 -5.84 12.48
N LEU A 549 -11.97 -5.18 13.64
CA LEU A 549 -11.19 -5.47 14.83
C LEU A 549 -11.76 -6.68 15.58
N LEU A 550 -10.96 -7.73 15.74
CA LEU A 550 -11.36 -9.06 16.23
C LEU A 550 -10.86 -9.34 17.66
N SER A 551 -11.66 -9.99 18.50
CA SER A 551 -11.25 -10.44 19.86
C SER A 551 -10.91 -11.93 19.89
N VAL A 552 -9.66 -12.26 20.27
CA VAL A 552 -9.21 -13.66 20.40
C VAL A 552 -9.93 -14.39 21.54
N ALA A 553 -10.08 -13.77 22.72
CA ALA A 553 -10.60 -14.45 23.91
C ALA A 553 -12.10 -14.78 23.80
N SER A 554 -12.84 -13.95 23.07
CA SER A 554 -14.29 -14.08 22.91
C SER A 554 -14.71 -14.68 21.57
N GLY A 555 -13.89 -14.56 20.52
CA GLY A 555 -14.23 -15.02 19.18
C GLY A 555 -15.33 -14.20 18.52
N VAL A 556 -15.33 -12.89 18.76
CA VAL A 556 -16.30 -11.95 18.18
C VAL A 556 -15.58 -10.79 17.52
N ILE A 557 -16.25 -10.12 16.58
CA ILE A 557 -15.82 -8.81 16.07
C ILE A 557 -16.00 -7.81 17.23
N ALA A 558 -14.89 -7.33 17.78
CA ALA A 558 -14.87 -6.35 18.85
C ALA A 558 -15.35 -4.99 18.35
N THR A 559 -14.91 -4.56 17.17
CA THR A 559 -15.46 -3.38 16.49
C THR A 559 -15.40 -3.58 14.98
N PRO A 560 -16.53 -3.57 14.26
CA PRO A 560 -16.50 -3.74 12.82
C PRO A 560 -16.01 -2.46 12.11
N ASN A 561 -15.46 -2.60 10.90
CA ASN A 561 -14.96 -1.50 10.06
C ASN A 561 -15.99 -0.35 9.95
N SER A 562 -17.26 -0.73 9.71
CA SER A 562 -18.39 0.20 9.63
C SER A 562 -18.64 1.03 10.90
N ILE A 563 -18.17 0.62 12.06
CA ILE A 563 -18.29 1.38 13.32
C ILE A 563 -17.02 2.15 13.64
N LEU A 564 -15.86 1.70 13.16
CA LEU A 564 -14.61 2.44 13.23
C LEU A 564 -14.72 3.75 12.44
N LEU A 565 -15.26 3.69 11.22
CA LEU A 565 -15.36 4.85 10.35
C LEU A 565 -16.69 5.62 10.47
N PRO A 566 -16.67 6.98 10.39
CA PRO A 566 -17.88 7.81 10.43
C PRO A 566 -18.93 7.38 9.41
N ASN A 567 -20.22 7.58 9.70
CA ASN A 567 -21.34 7.19 8.82
C ASN A 567 -21.30 7.81 7.41
N SER A 568 -20.52 8.88 7.19
CA SER A 568 -20.31 9.49 5.88
C SER A 568 -19.35 8.70 4.99
N VAL A 569 -18.51 7.85 5.57
CA VAL A 569 -17.57 6.98 4.87
C VAL A 569 -18.29 5.69 4.44
N PRO A 570 -18.10 5.14 3.24
CA PRO A 570 -18.79 3.93 2.78
C PRO A 570 -18.23 2.61 3.38
N ALA A 571 -17.81 2.63 4.64
CA ALA A 571 -17.12 1.51 5.30
C ALA A 571 -18.03 0.33 5.68
N GLY A 572 -17.65 -0.88 5.25
CA GLY A 572 -18.25 -2.16 5.55
C GLY A 572 -19.03 -2.74 4.36
N ILE A 573 -18.53 -3.82 3.77
CA ILE A 573 -19.27 -4.64 2.83
C ILE A 573 -20.19 -5.64 3.55
N PRO A 574 -21.33 -6.04 2.97
CA PRO A 574 -21.91 -5.57 1.71
C PRO A 574 -22.79 -4.32 1.87
N HIS A 575 -22.82 -3.70 3.05
CA HIS A 575 -23.89 -2.77 3.43
C HIS A 575 -23.61 -1.30 3.11
N ARG A 576 -22.35 -0.88 3.15
CA ARG A 576 -21.91 0.52 2.98
C ARG A 576 -20.94 0.72 1.83
N GLY A 577 -20.20 -0.31 1.40
CA GLY A 577 -19.63 -0.38 0.05
C GLY A 577 -18.16 -0.79 -0.06
N VAL A 578 -17.33 -0.42 0.90
CA VAL A 578 -15.86 -0.59 0.84
C VAL A 578 -15.37 -1.21 2.12
N ASP A 579 -14.47 -2.17 2.02
CA ASP A 579 -13.62 -2.57 3.12
C ASP A 579 -12.37 -1.71 3.06
N PHE A 580 -12.08 -0.97 4.13
CA PHE A 580 -10.96 -0.03 4.17
C PHE A 580 -9.69 -0.64 4.74
N GLY A 581 -9.71 -1.92 5.12
CA GLY A 581 -8.56 -2.49 5.83
C GLY A 581 -8.29 -1.86 7.20
N LEU A 582 -7.25 -2.32 7.87
CA LEU A 582 -6.69 -1.70 9.08
C LEU A 582 -5.19 -2.00 9.22
N ASP A 583 -4.33 -1.09 8.78
CA ASP A 583 -2.86 -1.20 8.95
C ASP A 583 -2.35 -0.87 10.34
N ALA A 584 -3.18 -0.26 11.18
CA ALA A 584 -2.72 0.07 12.51
C ALA A 584 -3.87 0.22 13.48
N VAL A 585 -3.70 -0.24 14.71
CA VAL A 585 -4.69 -0.04 15.76
C VAL A 585 -4.06 0.16 17.11
N ALA A 586 -4.55 1.16 17.84
CA ALA A 586 -4.22 1.34 19.24
C ALA A 586 -5.46 1.72 20.04
N GLY A 587 -5.60 1.13 21.22
CA GLY A 587 -6.77 1.34 22.07
C GLY A 587 -6.41 1.48 23.54
N HIS A 588 -7.41 1.88 24.33
CA HIS A 588 -7.27 1.88 25.77
C HIS A 588 -7.33 0.43 26.31
N ARG A 589 -6.45 0.11 27.27
CA ARG A 589 -6.26 -1.24 27.81
C ARG A 589 -7.46 -1.83 28.55
N ASP A 590 -8.47 -1.02 28.88
CA ASP A 590 -9.71 -1.52 29.51
C ASP A 590 -10.75 -2.01 28.50
N GLY A 591 -10.46 -1.92 27.19
CA GLY A 591 -11.34 -2.40 26.13
C GLY A 591 -12.59 -1.53 25.94
N LEU A 592 -12.54 -0.25 26.35
CA LEU A 592 -13.64 0.68 26.11
C LEU A 592 -13.74 1.07 24.64
N GLU A 593 -14.80 0.60 23.98
CA GLU A 593 -15.24 1.06 22.66
C GLU A 593 -15.42 2.61 22.67
N GLY A 594 -14.78 3.31 21.73
CA GLY A 594 -14.76 4.77 21.60
C GLY A 594 -13.41 5.45 21.88
N LEU A 595 -12.40 4.68 22.30
CA LEU A 595 -11.02 5.14 22.50
C LEU A 595 -10.03 4.35 21.62
N ILE A 596 -10.49 3.93 20.45
CA ILE A 596 -9.66 3.28 19.43
C ILE A 596 -9.18 4.35 18.47
N ASN A 597 -7.87 4.39 18.25
CA ASN A 597 -7.23 5.06 17.14
C ASN A 597 -6.71 4.02 16.17
N PHE A 598 -6.71 4.34 14.89
CA PHE A 598 -6.37 3.37 13.84
C PHE A 598 -5.92 4.06 12.55
N SER A 599 -5.22 3.32 11.69
CA SER A 599 -5.02 3.61 10.26
C SER A 599 -5.82 2.63 9.40
N THR A 600 -5.89 2.86 8.11
CA THR A 600 -6.66 2.07 7.14
C THR A 600 -5.83 1.85 5.89
N GLU A 601 -5.88 0.68 5.25
CA GLU A 601 -5.15 0.39 3.99
C GLU A 601 -5.52 1.33 2.86
N LEU A 602 -6.76 1.83 2.88
CA LEU A 602 -7.29 2.65 1.79
C LEU A 602 -7.51 4.10 2.22
N LEU A 603 -7.07 5.02 1.38
CA LEU A 603 -7.44 6.43 1.49
C LEU A 603 -8.95 6.65 1.20
N PHE A 604 -9.50 7.73 1.76
CA PHE A 604 -10.86 8.19 1.48
C PHE A 604 -10.90 9.69 1.21
N ASN A 605 -11.25 10.05 -0.03
CA ASN A 605 -11.34 11.45 -0.47
C ASN A 605 -12.71 12.12 -0.22
N GLY A 606 -13.46 11.67 0.80
CA GLY A 606 -14.76 12.21 1.20
C GLY A 606 -14.69 13.22 2.34
N GLU A 607 -15.77 13.35 3.11
CA GLU A 607 -15.83 14.24 4.28
C GLU A 607 -16.25 13.44 5.53
N PRO A 608 -15.37 13.25 6.53
CA PRO A 608 -13.97 13.68 6.53
C PRO A 608 -13.15 12.86 5.52
N GLY A 609 -12.13 13.49 4.93
CA GLY A 609 -11.15 12.79 4.10
C GLY A 609 -9.97 12.33 4.93
N PHE A 610 -9.31 11.24 4.53
CA PHE A 610 -8.14 10.66 5.18
C PHE A 610 -7.32 9.86 4.17
N SER A 611 -6.06 9.61 4.48
CA SER A 611 -5.15 8.71 3.75
C SER A 611 -4.76 7.50 4.62
N ASP A 612 -4.13 6.49 4.04
CA ASP A 612 -3.79 5.25 4.75
C ASP A 612 -2.82 5.45 5.91
N GLY A 613 -1.90 6.41 5.83
CA GLY A 613 -1.02 6.76 6.94
C GLY A 613 -1.61 7.70 8.02
N ASP A 614 -2.87 8.13 7.92
CA ASP A 614 -3.48 9.03 8.90
C ASP A 614 -3.93 8.28 10.16
N VAL A 615 -3.76 8.88 11.34
CA VAL A 615 -4.36 8.34 12.57
C VAL A 615 -5.80 8.83 12.68
N LEU A 616 -6.75 7.92 12.51
CA LEU A 616 -8.16 8.15 12.76
C LEU A 616 -8.55 7.80 14.19
N LYS A 617 -9.65 8.39 14.66
CA LYS A 617 -10.31 8.01 15.90
C LYS A 617 -11.68 7.44 15.59
N GLN A 618 -12.04 6.34 16.27
CA GLN A 618 -13.32 5.66 16.13
C GLN A 618 -14.51 6.64 16.10
N GLY A 619 -15.23 6.65 14.99
CA GLY A 619 -16.41 7.45 14.73
C GLY A 619 -16.17 8.96 14.56
N ASN A 620 -14.93 9.45 14.66
CA ASN A 620 -14.60 10.87 14.73
C ASN A 620 -13.52 11.35 13.74
N GLY A 621 -13.24 10.59 12.68
CA GLY A 621 -12.35 10.99 11.57
C GLY A 621 -10.87 11.09 11.95
N VAL A 622 -10.10 11.84 11.16
CA VAL A 622 -8.65 12.06 11.35
C VAL A 622 -8.37 12.85 12.63
N VAL A 623 -7.46 12.34 13.45
CA VAL A 623 -6.93 12.99 14.65
C VAL A 623 -5.44 13.32 14.57
N GLY A 624 -4.71 12.69 13.65
CA GLY A 624 -3.35 13.05 13.27
C GLY A 624 -3.11 12.68 11.81
N VAL A 625 -2.49 13.56 11.03
CA VAL A 625 -2.18 13.24 9.63
C VAL A 625 -0.81 12.58 9.52
N ASN A 626 -0.61 11.68 8.55
CA ASN A 626 0.65 10.96 8.34
C ASN A 626 1.84 11.90 8.32
N LYS A 627 1.70 12.98 7.54
CA LYS A 627 2.69 14.04 7.40
C LYS A 627 3.16 14.56 8.75
N ASP A 628 2.27 14.81 9.70
CA ASP A 628 2.65 15.37 11.01
C ASP A 628 3.42 14.36 11.87
N LEU A 629 3.17 13.05 11.70
CA LEU A 629 3.92 11.99 12.37
C LEU A 629 5.39 11.99 11.92
N ILE A 630 5.60 12.09 10.60
CA ILE A 630 6.91 11.87 9.98
C ILE A 630 7.69 13.16 9.72
N LEU A 631 7.03 14.32 9.62
CA LEU A 631 7.61 15.59 9.18
C LEU A 631 8.89 15.95 9.94
N CYS A 632 8.91 15.63 11.22
CA CYS A 632 10.01 16.00 12.10
C CYS A 632 11.30 15.21 11.79
N PHE A 633 11.19 14.01 11.19
CA PHE A 633 12.30 13.26 10.60
C PHE A 633 12.80 13.86 9.27
N GLU A 634 12.14 14.89 8.75
CA GLU A 634 12.38 15.46 7.42
C GLU A 634 12.57 14.41 6.32
N PRO A 635 11.62 13.48 6.17
CA PRO A 635 11.62 12.54 5.06
C PRO A 635 11.65 13.30 3.73
N ALA A 636 12.07 12.61 2.68
CA ALA A 636 11.86 13.11 1.33
C ALA A 636 10.35 13.11 1.04
N ALA A 637 9.68 11.98 1.28
CA ALA A 637 8.25 11.84 1.09
C ALA A 637 7.42 12.74 2.03
N ASN A 638 6.21 13.10 1.60
CA ASN A 638 5.22 13.74 2.47
C ASN A 638 4.20 12.73 3.02
N PHE A 639 4.37 11.47 2.66
CA PHE A 639 3.47 10.36 2.88
C PHE A 639 4.27 9.05 2.87
N LEU A 640 4.06 8.18 3.85
CA LEU A 640 4.81 6.93 4.03
C LEU A 640 3.93 5.78 4.59
N GLY A 641 2.61 5.91 4.51
CA GLY A 641 1.71 4.93 5.14
C GLY A 641 1.86 4.82 6.67
N LEU A 642 1.18 3.85 7.26
CA LEU A 642 1.26 3.57 8.70
C LEU A 642 0.89 2.11 9.02
N ASP A 643 1.90 1.25 9.17
CA ASP A 643 1.71 -0.20 9.42
C ASP A 643 1.67 -0.62 10.88
N ALA A 644 1.93 0.31 11.79
CA ALA A 644 1.89 -0.05 13.19
C ALA A 644 1.56 1.14 14.05
N LEU A 645 0.74 0.89 15.08
CA LEU A 645 0.37 1.91 16.05
C LEU A 645 0.25 1.32 17.44
N SER A 646 0.88 1.98 18.41
CA SER A 646 0.79 1.62 19.82
C SER A 646 0.54 2.85 20.68
N GLY A 647 -0.35 2.70 21.66
CA GLY A 647 -0.68 3.74 22.62
C GLY A 647 -1.74 4.74 22.14
N GLY A 648 -2.19 5.59 23.05
CA GLY A 648 -3.24 6.55 22.72
C GLY A 648 -2.67 7.71 21.92
N TRP A 649 -3.25 8.00 20.75
CA TRP A 649 -3.08 9.32 20.14
C TRP A 649 -3.73 10.35 21.07
N ILE A 650 -2.88 11.01 21.86
CA ILE A 650 -3.26 12.22 22.57
C ILE A 650 -2.79 13.36 21.67
N PRO A 651 -3.70 14.07 20.98
CA PRO A 651 -3.28 15.17 20.12
C PRO A 651 -2.34 16.09 20.88
N PRO A 652 -1.23 16.54 20.28
CA PRO A 652 -0.37 17.53 20.90
C PRO A 652 -1.25 18.69 21.39
N CYS A 653 -0.96 19.17 22.59
CA CYS A 653 -1.74 20.28 23.10
C CYS A 653 -1.33 21.55 22.35
N ASP A 654 -2.24 22.11 21.55
CA ASP A 654 -2.06 23.47 21.04
C ASP A 654 -1.80 24.39 22.23
N GLY A 655 -0.56 24.88 22.33
CA GLY A 655 -0.13 25.69 23.44
C GLY A 655 0.95 25.10 24.35
N ASP A 656 1.44 23.87 24.18
CA ASP A 656 2.67 23.42 24.89
C ASP A 656 3.89 23.96 24.12
N PHE A 657 4.25 25.22 24.37
CA PHE A 657 5.29 25.93 23.62
C PHE A 657 6.70 25.58 24.07
N ASN A 658 6.84 25.11 25.31
CA ASN A 658 8.14 24.75 25.86
C ASN A 658 8.44 23.24 25.74
N HIS A 659 7.45 22.44 25.29
CA HIS A 659 7.49 20.99 25.10
C HIS A 659 7.82 20.23 26.39
N ASP A 660 7.24 20.65 27.52
CA ASP A 660 7.42 19.98 28.81
C ASP A 660 6.29 19.02 29.18
N GLY A 661 5.29 18.87 28.31
CA GLY A 661 4.21 17.90 28.43
C GLY A 661 2.97 18.44 29.15
N ASP A 662 2.90 19.73 29.44
CA ASP A 662 1.69 20.41 29.90
C ASP A 662 1.46 21.76 29.19
N VAL A 663 0.25 22.34 29.33
CA VAL A 663 -0.01 23.72 28.88
C VAL A 663 -0.28 24.56 30.11
N ASP A 664 0.75 25.23 30.61
CA ASP A 664 0.68 25.90 31.89
C ASP A 664 1.04 27.39 31.83
N GLY A 665 1.31 27.98 32.99
CA GLY A 665 1.64 29.40 33.10
C GLY A 665 2.90 29.81 32.33
N SER A 666 3.80 28.87 32.06
CA SER A 666 5.00 29.08 31.25
C SER A 666 4.64 29.26 29.77
N ASP A 667 3.74 28.43 29.25
CA ASP A 667 3.26 28.55 27.88
C ASP A 667 2.36 29.75 27.68
N LEU A 668 1.51 30.06 28.66
CA LEU A 668 0.70 31.27 28.62
C LEU A 668 1.58 32.53 28.54
N ALA A 669 2.79 32.50 29.08
CA ALA A 669 3.72 33.60 28.92
C ALA A 669 4.17 33.73 27.45
N VAL A 670 4.50 32.62 26.79
CA VAL A 670 4.84 32.59 25.35
C VAL A 670 3.64 33.02 24.50
N PHE A 671 2.46 32.45 24.72
CA PHE A 671 1.22 32.81 24.01
C PHE A 671 0.93 34.30 24.10
N LYS A 672 1.02 34.85 25.31
CA LYS A 672 0.68 36.24 25.60
C LYS A 672 1.65 37.22 24.95
N ASP A 673 2.90 36.83 24.77
CA ASP A 673 3.89 37.67 24.09
C ASP A 673 3.55 37.83 22.60
N ASP A 674 2.84 36.86 22.02
CA ASP A 674 2.37 36.93 20.63
C ASP A 674 0.92 37.40 20.46
N PHE A 675 0.08 37.27 21.48
CA PHE A 675 -1.35 37.61 21.38
C PHE A 675 -1.58 39.08 20.94
N GLY A 676 -2.30 39.24 19.84
CA GLY A 676 -2.60 40.50 19.16
C GLY A 676 -1.55 40.94 18.14
N ARG A 677 -0.52 40.14 17.89
CA ARG A 677 0.39 40.34 16.76
C ARG A 677 -0.32 39.94 15.47
N THR A 678 -0.10 40.73 14.41
CA THR A 678 -0.61 40.48 13.04
C THR A 678 0.52 40.46 12.02
N ASP A 679 1.73 40.25 12.52
CA ASP A 679 2.96 40.15 11.75
C ASP A 679 3.57 38.75 11.91
N CYS A 680 2.70 37.77 12.18
CA CYS A 680 3.02 36.36 12.22
C CYS A 680 3.14 35.89 10.78
N GLY A 681 4.26 35.27 10.45
CA GLY A 681 4.63 34.95 9.08
C GLY A 681 6.11 35.19 8.85
N VAL A 682 6.62 34.89 7.67
CA VAL A 682 8.08 34.95 7.45
C VAL A 682 8.56 36.41 7.42
N PRO A 683 9.51 36.85 8.29
CA PRO A 683 10.40 36.02 9.13
C PRO A 683 10.00 35.87 10.60
N THR A 684 8.97 36.59 11.08
CA THR A 684 8.52 36.58 12.47
C THR A 684 7.54 35.44 12.75
N THR A 685 8.05 34.35 13.29
CA THR A 685 7.20 33.26 13.80
C THR A 685 6.46 33.71 15.06
N CYS A 686 5.21 33.30 15.18
CA CYS A 686 4.42 33.40 16.40
C CYS A 686 3.97 31.99 16.77
N PRO A 687 4.58 31.32 17.75
CA PRO A 687 4.10 30.02 18.21
C PRO A 687 2.59 29.97 18.49
N GLY A 688 1.98 31.10 18.88
CA GLY A 688 0.55 31.18 19.12
C GLY A 688 -0.36 31.24 17.88
N ASP A 689 0.17 31.31 16.65
CA ASP A 689 -0.61 31.35 15.40
C ASP A 689 -0.91 29.91 14.95
N PHE A 690 -2.04 29.36 15.39
CA PHE A 690 -2.37 27.92 15.25
C PHE A 690 -3.05 27.53 13.94
N ASP A 691 -3.46 28.49 13.12
CA ASP A 691 -4.05 28.22 11.81
C ASP A 691 -3.28 28.89 10.65
N ASP A 692 -2.08 29.39 10.95
CA ASP A 692 -1.12 29.97 10.00
C ASP A 692 -1.73 31.10 9.16
N ASP A 693 -2.71 31.84 9.71
CA ASP A 693 -3.40 32.93 9.01
C ASP A 693 -2.62 34.26 9.06
N GLY A 694 -1.54 34.29 9.85
CA GLY A 694 -0.60 35.39 9.96
C GLY A 694 -0.88 36.33 11.14
N ASP A 695 -1.79 35.97 12.04
CA ASP A 695 -1.99 36.66 13.31
C ASP A 695 -2.19 35.72 14.51
N VAL A 696 -2.08 36.27 15.73
CA VAL A 696 -2.49 35.56 16.95
C VAL A 696 -3.65 36.33 17.53
N ALA A 697 -4.86 35.95 17.17
CA ALA A 697 -6.09 36.60 17.54
C ALA A 697 -6.93 35.75 18.51
N GLU A 698 -8.22 36.11 18.61
CA GLU A 698 -9.15 35.51 19.56
C GLU A 698 -9.44 34.04 19.24
N SER A 699 -9.33 33.62 17.98
CA SER A 699 -9.46 32.21 17.55
C SER A 699 -8.40 31.33 18.20
N GLU A 700 -7.16 31.81 18.26
CA GLU A 700 -6.02 31.07 18.79
C GLU A 700 -6.11 31.03 20.31
N LEU A 701 -6.59 32.11 20.94
CA LEU A 701 -6.81 32.13 22.39
C LEU A 701 -7.88 31.11 22.80
N VAL A 702 -8.91 30.88 21.98
CA VAL A 702 -9.91 29.83 22.25
C VAL A 702 -9.26 28.45 22.21
N ARG A 703 -8.39 28.17 21.23
CA ARG A 703 -7.64 26.90 21.16
C ARG A 703 -6.68 26.74 22.34
N PHE A 704 -5.85 27.76 22.62
CA PHE A 704 -4.93 27.77 23.76
C PHE A 704 -5.66 27.54 25.08
N ALA A 705 -6.77 28.26 25.31
CA ALA A 705 -7.57 28.12 26.52
C ALA A 705 -8.26 26.76 26.66
N ALA A 706 -8.53 26.07 25.54
CA ALA A 706 -9.06 24.70 25.58
C ALA A 706 -8.02 23.70 26.09
N ASN A 707 -6.73 23.97 25.87
CA ASN A 707 -5.64 23.14 26.35
C ASN A 707 -5.05 23.62 27.69
N PHE A 708 -5.24 24.88 28.09
CA PHE A 708 -4.63 25.42 29.31
C PHE A 708 -5.01 24.62 30.58
N GLY A 709 -4.01 24.07 31.24
CA GLY A 709 -4.09 23.19 32.39
C GLY A 709 -4.13 21.70 32.06
N ARG A 710 -4.08 21.31 30.78
CA ARG A 710 -3.79 19.93 30.37
C ARG A 710 -2.37 19.57 30.79
N THR A 711 -2.20 18.35 31.27
CA THR A 711 -0.90 17.78 31.71
C THR A 711 -0.59 16.47 31.00
N ASP A 712 -1.24 16.27 29.86
CA ASP A 712 -1.22 15.07 29.03
C ASP A 712 -0.71 15.42 27.62
N CYS A 713 0.13 16.44 27.50
CA CYS A 713 0.57 17.01 26.22
C CYS A 713 1.81 16.34 25.63
N THR A 714 2.22 15.21 26.22
CA THR A 714 3.45 14.45 25.92
C THR A 714 3.39 13.67 24.63
#